data_AF-A0AB39XR77-F1
#
_entry.id   AF-A0AB39XR77-F1
#
_cell.length_a   1.000
_cell.length_b   1.000
_cell.length_c   1.000
_cell.angle_alpha   90.00
_cell.angle_beta   90.00
_cell.angle_gamma   90.00
#
_symmetry.space_group_name_H-M   'P 1'
#
loop_
_entity.id
_entity.type
_entity.pdbx_description
1 polymer ?
#
loop_
_entity_poly.entity_id
_entity_poly.type
_entity_poly.pdbx_seq_one_letter_code
_entity_poly.pdbx_strand_id
1 'polypeptide(L)'
;MSKASKPGKAGTVPETDVNMEPNVTLGDGADDDFDLPIVDEDIILSGAAADAADLEENFKNLPRILRVALLINQRSRNIHDRLVADIEMLRPGLPLTAKFATVDDAATALALAKDLDRCAVADDAPELRHLADCVRVLSLPMQTDLASSEDYRRVTRTLMAALTRLPADIDLQLAADIETFCVGWAMIPALQHRLPRYPRPGLVAAAEASNFGDLTATRRIEAAVETMRIRTEARVSSQRGEAEDIDERTAPRERVPPASATGLHQCVVAQLPVKEMKNTRLKDLLPQFEGVINKVVPLVTPPPLEQVRNALVLEFPYAKNVIDIVIADLVGRPTVLVRPILDLGEPGGGKSLFARRIAELLGVSCWRTDASRADSVFAGTDRRWSSAEPCHPFLAIARAGHANPMVLLDELEKAGGMSAGTRPDGVGRLWDCLLGLLESETSIRYPDPFFQSNVDLSHISYVATANSVAGLPRPLLDRFRVVTLALPSRDHLDALLPAVIAGLARDRGLDARWVAPLDRDEHAAIASSWKGARSAICASSSKSSYAIATPTRPGTETTIMYKPSNTPFGLPWRRPTNPLVKAPSEVPGSQEVDLSTDAETTETMARSLEATGNYKVLRRLVPRSTQPRSATDRIGLIIDLETTGLDTTRNEVLEIAAIKFGYAGDRITSIIDTFQGFQQPSAPIEPAITALTGITDTMVEGYHVDSTALEQFVANSHIVIAHNAAFDRKVAERHWPFFANCHWACSAMGIDWKAHGLAGARLAYLLSQCGLFHDAHRALDDCHAVLEILALDLPGTKQSGLAALLDRARRPQHRIWADGAPFALKDTLKQRGYRWNDGTDGRPKAWYVDADTVDAELDYLRKEIYRRDDLDIVWRTITSLDRFSTRI
;
A
#
# COMPACT_ATOMS: atom_id res chain seq x y z
N MET A 1 57.55 -32.34 4.60
CA MET A 1 58.23 -33.10 3.53
C MET A 1 57.30 -34.21 3.04
N SER A 2 57.37 -34.61 1.78
CA SER A 2 56.51 -35.64 1.18
C SER A 2 57.24 -36.95 0.95
N LYS A 3 56.55 -38.11 1.06
CA LYS A 3 56.40 -39.13 -0.01
C LYS A 3 55.67 -40.38 0.51
N ALA A 4 55.09 -41.15 -0.40
CA ALA A 4 54.46 -42.45 -0.17
C ALA A 4 55.14 -43.53 -1.03
N SER A 5 54.94 -44.83 -0.72
CA SER A 5 54.83 -45.94 -1.70
C SER A 5 54.49 -47.31 -1.07
N LYS A 6 53.41 -47.94 -1.57
CA LYS A 6 53.28 -49.26 -2.26
C LYS A 6 54.48 -50.25 -2.30
N PRO A 7 54.31 -51.54 -2.74
CA PRO A 7 53.10 -52.38 -3.03
C PRO A 7 53.18 -53.89 -2.61
N GLY A 8 52.16 -54.73 -2.93
CA GLY A 8 52.42 -56.08 -3.49
C GLY A 8 51.45 -57.28 -3.30
N LYS A 9 50.77 -57.72 -4.39
CA LYS A 9 50.27 -59.10 -4.75
C LYS A 9 49.17 -59.80 -3.91
N ALA A 10 48.48 -60.88 -4.37
CA ALA A 10 47.84 -61.25 -5.67
C ALA A 10 47.15 -62.66 -5.62
N GLY A 11 46.07 -62.88 -6.41
CA GLY A 11 45.42 -64.19 -6.71
C GLY A 11 43.96 -64.33 -6.21
N THR A 12 43.00 -65.02 -6.87
CA THR A 12 42.95 -65.81 -8.14
C THR A 12 41.53 -65.80 -8.77
N VAL A 13 41.40 -66.20 -10.06
CA VAL A 13 40.15 -66.42 -10.85
C VAL A 13 40.13 -67.88 -11.40
N PRO A 14 39.05 -68.44 -12.03
CA PRO A 14 38.64 -68.22 -13.45
C PRO A 14 37.11 -67.94 -13.65
N GLU A 15 36.54 -67.36 -14.73
CA GLU A 15 36.68 -67.52 -16.23
C GLU A 15 35.70 -68.59 -16.79
N THR A 16 35.16 -68.55 -18.03
CA THR A 16 35.30 -67.71 -19.27
C THR A 16 34.13 -66.69 -19.43
N ASP A 17 33.65 -66.12 -20.56
CA ASP A 17 33.81 -66.10 -22.07
C ASP A 17 33.09 -64.79 -22.58
N VAL A 18 32.68 -64.51 -23.83
CA VAL A 18 33.28 -64.25 -25.18
C VAL A 18 32.15 -63.55 -26.02
N ASN A 19 32.26 -62.66 -27.03
CA ASN A 19 33.28 -62.07 -27.94
C ASN A 19 32.86 -60.58 -28.23
N MET A 20 33.74 -59.59 -28.48
CA MET A 20 34.44 -59.15 -29.73
C MET A 20 33.59 -58.50 -30.86
N GLU A 21 33.94 -57.25 -31.22
CA GLU A 21 33.52 -56.47 -32.42
C GLU A 21 34.64 -56.52 -33.53
N PRO A 22 34.74 -55.63 -34.56
CA PRO A 22 33.78 -54.75 -35.27
C PRO A 22 33.88 -54.82 -36.82
N ASN A 23 32.98 -54.17 -37.59
CA ASN A 23 33.32 -53.55 -38.90
C ASN A 23 32.27 -52.54 -39.44
N VAL A 24 32.60 -51.84 -40.55
CA VAL A 24 31.81 -50.76 -41.18
C VAL A 24 31.47 -51.04 -42.65
N THR A 25 30.24 -50.77 -43.10
CA THR A 25 29.91 -50.44 -44.51
C THR A 25 28.55 -49.73 -44.64
N LEU A 26 28.28 -49.10 -45.79
CA LEU A 26 27.03 -48.39 -46.15
C LEU A 26 26.19 -49.21 -47.14
N GLY A 27 24.86 -49.08 -47.14
CA GLY A 27 23.99 -49.61 -48.20
C GLY A 27 22.49 -49.59 -47.87
N ASP A 28 21.68 -49.05 -48.79
CA ASP A 28 20.24 -48.81 -48.69
C ASP A 28 19.35 -50.07 -48.49
N GLY A 29 18.18 -49.92 -47.86
CA GLY A 29 17.12 -50.94 -47.81
C GLY A 29 15.94 -50.53 -46.92
N ALA A 30 14.73 -50.47 -47.45
CA ALA A 30 13.55 -49.87 -46.81
C ALA A 30 12.74 -50.82 -45.90
N ASP A 31 11.94 -50.18 -45.03
CA ASP A 31 10.70 -50.63 -44.38
C ASP A 31 10.75 -51.80 -43.37
N ASP A 32 10.70 -51.43 -42.07
CA ASP A 32 10.22 -52.29 -40.98
C ASP A 32 8.69 -52.40 -41.01
N ASP A 33 8.15 -53.63 -40.94
CA ASP A 33 6.74 -53.90 -40.64
C ASP A 33 6.67 -55.13 -39.71
N PHE A 34 6.33 -54.93 -38.43
CA PHE A 34 6.29 -55.99 -37.43
C PHE A 34 5.22 -55.78 -36.36
N ASP A 35 4.22 -56.65 -36.41
CA ASP A 35 3.22 -57.03 -35.40
C ASP A 35 2.94 -56.06 -34.23
N LEU A 36 1.77 -55.42 -34.31
CA LEU A 36 1.10 -54.78 -33.17
C LEU A 36 0.85 -55.81 -32.04
N PRO A 37 1.20 -55.50 -30.78
CA PRO A 37 0.68 -56.28 -29.65
C PRO A 37 -0.83 -56.07 -29.56
N ILE A 38 -1.56 -57.16 -29.40
CA ILE A 38 -3.02 -57.16 -29.22
C ILE A 38 -3.35 -56.29 -27.99
N VAL A 39 -4.10 -55.22 -28.21
CA VAL A 39 -4.70 -54.44 -27.12
C VAL A 39 -5.98 -55.16 -26.71
N ASP A 40 -6.02 -55.65 -25.47
CA ASP A 40 -7.24 -56.25 -24.90
C ASP A 40 -8.41 -55.26 -25.00
N GLU A 41 -9.53 -55.69 -25.59
CA GLU A 41 -10.79 -54.92 -25.60
C GLU A 41 -11.25 -54.60 -24.17
N ASP A 42 -10.92 -55.49 -23.22
CA ASP A 42 -11.13 -55.32 -21.77
C ASP A 42 -10.35 -54.16 -21.15
N ILE A 43 -9.23 -53.69 -21.74
CA ILE A 43 -8.48 -52.53 -21.22
C ILE A 43 -9.21 -51.21 -21.55
N ILE A 44 -9.81 -51.12 -22.74
CA ILE A 44 -10.62 -49.96 -23.12
C ILE A 44 -11.91 -49.92 -22.28
N LEU A 45 -12.55 -51.08 -22.08
CA LEU A 45 -13.74 -51.21 -21.22
C LEU A 45 -13.44 -50.91 -19.75
N SER A 46 -12.38 -51.47 -19.17
CA SER A 46 -12.04 -51.25 -17.75
C SER A 46 -11.54 -49.82 -17.46
N GLY A 47 -10.76 -49.23 -18.37
CA GLY A 47 -10.34 -47.82 -18.29
C GLY A 47 -11.50 -46.84 -18.41
N ALA A 48 -12.52 -47.15 -19.20
CA ALA A 48 -13.75 -46.36 -19.28
C ALA A 48 -14.63 -46.51 -18.04
N ALA A 49 -14.72 -47.72 -17.47
CA ALA A 49 -15.59 -48.09 -16.35
C ALA A 49 -15.11 -47.59 -14.98
N ALA A 50 -13.80 -47.54 -14.74
CA ALA A 50 -13.25 -47.06 -13.46
C ALA A 50 -13.63 -45.59 -13.18
N ASP A 51 -13.58 -44.73 -14.20
CA ASP A 51 -14.04 -43.32 -14.17
C ASP A 51 -15.54 -43.18 -14.50
N ALA A 52 -16.33 -44.27 -14.52
CA ALA A 52 -17.76 -44.23 -14.80
C ALA A 52 -18.62 -44.35 -13.53
N ALA A 53 -18.31 -45.29 -12.64
CA ALA A 53 -19.19 -45.67 -11.53
C ALA A 53 -19.67 -44.49 -10.66
N ASP A 54 -18.76 -43.59 -10.25
CA ASP A 54 -19.08 -42.44 -9.39
C ASP A 54 -19.70 -41.23 -10.16
N LEU A 55 -19.58 -41.19 -11.48
CA LEU A 55 -20.06 -40.07 -12.32
C LEU A 55 -21.38 -40.38 -13.04
N GLU A 56 -21.62 -41.63 -13.45
CA GLU A 56 -22.79 -41.99 -14.26
C GLU A 56 -24.11 -41.94 -13.49
N GLU A 57 -24.13 -42.34 -12.21
CA GLU A 57 -25.32 -42.26 -11.34
C GLU A 57 -25.93 -40.84 -11.33
N ASN A 58 -25.08 -39.81 -11.28
CA ASN A 58 -25.49 -38.41 -11.21
C ASN A 58 -25.80 -37.81 -12.59
N PHE A 59 -25.16 -38.30 -13.67
CA PHE A 59 -25.25 -37.68 -15.00
C PHE A 59 -26.17 -38.41 -15.97
N LYS A 60 -26.57 -39.67 -15.71
CA LYS A 60 -27.36 -40.52 -16.65
C LYS A 60 -28.63 -39.87 -17.22
N ASN A 61 -29.30 -39.01 -16.43
CA ASN A 61 -30.53 -38.33 -16.84
C ASN A 61 -30.30 -37.08 -17.73
N LEU A 62 -29.06 -36.66 -17.96
CA LEU A 62 -28.73 -35.47 -18.74
C LEU A 62 -28.67 -35.72 -20.25
N PRO A 63 -29.17 -34.78 -21.09
CA PRO A 63 -28.92 -34.77 -22.53
C PRO A 63 -27.43 -34.94 -22.86
N ARG A 64 -27.11 -35.81 -23.83
CA ARG A 64 -25.73 -36.20 -24.17
C ARG A 64 -24.77 -35.00 -24.36
N ILE A 65 -25.24 -33.92 -25.00
CA ILE A 65 -24.44 -32.71 -25.20
C ILE A 65 -24.07 -31.98 -23.89
N LEU A 66 -24.92 -32.05 -22.86
CA LEU A 66 -24.62 -31.47 -21.53
C LEU A 66 -23.69 -32.36 -20.71
N ARG A 67 -23.77 -33.69 -20.88
CA ARG A 67 -22.76 -34.62 -20.34
C ARG A 67 -21.37 -34.35 -20.91
N VAL A 68 -21.28 -34.14 -22.24
CA VAL A 68 -20.02 -33.75 -22.90
C VAL A 68 -19.52 -32.39 -22.42
N ALA A 69 -20.41 -31.39 -22.32
CA ALA A 69 -20.07 -30.07 -21.75
C ALA A 69 -19.50 -30.15 -20.32
N LEU A 70 -20.09 -30.97 -19.44
CA LEU A 70 -19.59 -31.22 -18.08
C LEU A 70 -18.23 -31.91 -18.07
N LEU A 71 -18.06 -32.98 -18.86
CA LEU A 71 -16.78 -33.69 -18.94
C LEU A 71 -15.64 -32.79 -19.44
N ILE A 72 -15.94 -31.86 -20.36
CA ILE A 72 -15.01 -30.81 -20.80
C ILE A 72 -14.71 -29.82 -19.66
N ASN A 73 -15.74 -29.32 -18.97
CA ASN A 73 -15.59 -28.39 -17.84
C ASN A 73 -14.71 -28.99 -16.73
N GLN A 74 -14.91 -30.28 -16.44
CA GLN A 74 -14.14 -31.07 -15.47
C GLN A 74 -12.79 -31.58 -16.01
N ARG A 75 -12.46 -31.31 -17.28
CA ARG A 75 -11.21 -31.72 -17.96
C ARG A 75 -10.95 -33.23 -17.90
N SER A 76 -12.00 -34.03 -18.09
CA SER A 76 -11.89 -35.49 -18.25
C SER A 76 -10.98 -35.83 -19.44
N ARG A 77 -10.23 -36.93 -19.33
CA ARG A 77 -9.17 -37.27 -20.30
C ARG A 77 -9.68 -38.04 -21.52
N ASN A 78 -10.70 -38.89 -21.33
CA ASN A 78 -11.10 -39.91 -22.31
C ASN A 78 -12.37 -39.50 -23.08
N ILE A 79 -12.54 -38.20 -23.38
CA ILE A 79 -13.79 -37.66 -23.97
C ILE A 79 -13.92 -38.03 -25.45
N HIS A 80 -12.80 -38.04 -26.19
CA HIS A 80 -12.78 -38.50 -27.58
C HIS A 80 -13.15 -39.98 -27.69
N ASP A 81 -12.54 -40.83 -26.87
CA ASP A 81 -12.79 -42.29 -26.86
C ASP A 81 -14.25 -42.61 -26.51
N ARG A 82 -14.81 -41.90 -25.51
CA ARG A 82 -16.22 -42.02 -25.13
C ARG A 82 -17.15 -41.61 -26.27
N LEU A 83 -16.85 -40.56 -27.04
CA LEU A 83 -17.64 -40.17 -28.22
C LEU A 83 -17.46 -41.14 -29.40
N VAL A 84 -16.26 -41.67 -29.61
CA VAL A 84 -15.97 -42.71 -30.63
C VAL A 84 -16.80 -43.97 -30.35
N ALA A 85 -16.83 -44.44 -29.10
CA ALA A 85 -17.65 -45.58 -28.69
C ALA A 85 -19.15 -45.30 -28.86
N ASP A 86 -19.62 -44.11 -28.49
CA ASP A 86 -21.02 -43.68 -28.66
C ASP A 86 -21.44 -43.60 -30.14
N ILE A 87 -20.49 -43.29 -31.05
CA ILE A 87 -20.69 -43.28 -32.51
C ILE A 87 -20.73 -44.70 -33.06
N GLU A 88 -19.73 -45.55 -32.78
CA GLU A 88 -19.70 -46.92 -33.31
C GLU A 88 -20.87 -47.78 -32.75
N MET A 89 -21.35 -47.51 -31.53
CA MET A 89 -22.53 -48.16 -30.97
C MET A 89 -23.83 -47.82 -31.72
N LEU A 90 -23.98 -46.58 -32.21
CA LEU A 90 -25.22 -46.12 -32.87
C LEU A 90 -25.16 -46.17 -34.41
N ARG A 91 -23.96 -46.07 -35.01
CA ARG A 91 -23.73 -46.25 -36.44
C ARG A 91 -22.32 -46.80 -36.70
N PRO A 92 -22.12 -48.12 -36.55
CA PRO A 92 -20.82 -48.75 -36.73
C PRO A 92 -20.29 -48.62 -38.16
N GLY A 93 -18.96 -48.57 -38.30
CA GLY A 93 -18.26 -48.57 -39.58
C GLY A 93 -18.24 -47.22 -40.31
N LEU A 94 -18.42 -46.10 -39.60
CA LEU A 94 -18.33 -44.77 -40.20
C LEU A 94 -16.87 -44.43 -40.57
N PRO A 95 -16.51 -44.18 -41.85
CA PRO A 95 -15.10 -44.12 -42.29
C PRO A 95 -14.23 -43.03 -41.67
N LEU A 96 -14.83 -42.04 -41.00
CA LEU A 96 -14.12 -40.96 -40.31
C LEU A 96 -14.02 -41.17 -38.79
N THR A 97 -14.74 -42.12 -38.19
CA THR A 97 -14.69 -42.33 -36.72
C THR A 97 -13.31 -42.77 -36.27
N ALA A 98 -12.71 -43.76 -36.94
CA ALA A 98 -11.36 -44.24 -36.63
C ALA A 98 -10.29 -43.15 -36.82
N LYS A 99 -10.51 -42.17 -37.70
CA LYS A 99 -9.62 -41.00 -37.86
C LYS A 99 -9.81 -39.99 -36.73
N PHE A 100 -11.06 -39.72 -36.32
CA PHE A 100 -11.36 -38.86 -35.18
C PHE A 100 -10.84 -39.43 -33.85
N ALA A 101 -10.73 -40.76 -33.73
CA ALA A 101 -10.09 -41.45 -32.61
C ALA A 101 -8.56 -41.31 -32.56
N THR A 102 -7.91 -41.02 -33.69
CA THR A 102 -6.43 -41.10 -33.83
C THR A 102 -5.77 -39.79 -34.25
N VAL A 103 -6.53 -38.81 -34.73
CA VAL A 103 -6.04 -37.52 -35.23
C VAL A 103 -6.90 -36.39 -34.67
N ASP A 104 -6.31 -35.58 -33.78
CA ASP A 104 -6.92 -34.35 -33.28
C ASP A 104 -6.84 -33.23 -34.34
N ASP A 105 -7.70 -33.33 -35.35
CA ASP A 105 -7.86 -32.37 -36.43
C ASP A 105 -9.32 -31.88 -36.51
N ALA A 106 -9.50 -30.58 -36.34
CA ALA A 106 -10.80 -29.92 -36.46
C ALA A 106 -11.44 -30.09 -37.84
N ALA A 107 -10.68 -30.20 -38.94
CA ALA A 107 -11.26 -30.41 -40.27
C ALA A 107 -11.86 -31.82 -40.40
N THR A 108 -11.14 -32.85 -39.93
CA THR A 108 -11.60 -34.24 -39.84
C THR A 108 -12.81 -34.39 -38.91
N ALA A 109 -12.77 -33.76 -37.72
CA ALA A 109 -13.89 -33.77 -36.78
C ALA A 109 -15.15 -33.10 -37.36
N LEU A 110 -15.00 -31.93 -38.01
CA LEU A 110 -16.12 -31.24 -38.67
C LEU A 110 -16.63 -31.96 -39.93
N ALA A 111 -15.80 -32.80 -40.57
CA ALA A 111 -16.24 -33.70 -41.63
C ALA A 111 -17.08 -34.87 -41.05
N LEU A 112 -16.59 -35.54 -40.00
CA LEU A 112 -17.36 -36.59 -39.29
C LEU A 112 -18.70 -36.05 -38.77
N ALA A 113 -18.73 -34.84 -38.22
CA ALA A 113 -19.95 -34.17 -37.78
C ALA A 113 -20.95 -33.90 -38.93
N LYS A 114 -20.45 -33.64 -40.15
CA LYS A 114 -21.31 -33.49 -41.35
C LYS A 114 -21.80 -34.84 -41.87
N ASP A 115 -21.03 -35.91 -41.69
CA ASP A 115 -21.41 -37.26 -42.10
C ASP A 115 -22.46 -37.86 -41.15
N LEU A 116 -22.31 -37.65 -39.84
CA LEU A 116 -23.34 -37.95 -38.85
C LEU A 116 -24.65 -37.19 -39.11
N ASP A 117 -24.59 -35.93 -39.54
CA ASP A 117 -25.78 -35.16 -39.98
C ASP A 117 -26.44 -35.74 -41.24
N ARG A 118 -25.65 -36.30 -42.18
CA ARG A 118 -26.18 -36.95 -43.39
C ARG A 118 -26.86 -38.27 -43.05
N CYS A 119 -26.24 -39.11 -42.22
CA CYS A 119 -26.86 -40.33 -41.70
C CYS A 119 -28.14 -40.03 -40.90
N ALA A 120 -28.12 -39.02 -40.01
CA ALA A 120 -29.30 -38.60 -39.24
C ALA A 120 -30.52 -38.25 -40.10
N VAL A 121 -30.32 -37.84 -41.36
CA VAL A 121 -31.40 -37.52 -42.33
C VAL A 121 -31.72 -38.70 -43.26
N ALA A 122 -30.73 -39.53 -43.61
CA ALA A 122 -30.90 -40.69 -44.48
C ALA A 122 -31.53 -41.90 -43.77
N ASP A 123 -31.21 -42.07 -42.48
CA ASP A 123 -31.63 -43.19 -41.63
C ASP A 123 -32.77 -42.79 -40.66
N ASP A 124 -33.27 -41.54 -40.73
CA ASP A 124 -34.22 -40.89 -39.80
C ASP A 124 -33.84 -41.04 -38.31
N ALA A 125 -32.55 -40.88 -38.02
CA ALA A 125 -31.89 -41.21 -36.75
C ALA A 125 -31.46 -39.93 -35.99
N PRO A 126 -32.34 -39.28 -35.19
CA PRO A 126 -32.07 -37.99 -34.56
C PRO A 126 -30.90 -38.03 -33.54
N GLU A 127 -30.66 -39.17 -32.91
CA GLU A 127 -29.51 -39.42 -32.03
C GLU A 127 -28.15 -39.24 -32.73
N LEU A 128 -28.05 -39.51 -34.05
CA LEU A 128 -26.83 -39.24 -34.82
C LEU A 128 -26.60 -37.74 -35.00
N ARG A 129 -27.67 -36.93 -35.13
CA ARG A 129 -27.57 -35.46 -35.11
C ARG A 129 -27.16 -34.93 -33.74
N HIS A 130 -27.54 -35.59 -32.65
CA HIS A 130 -27.06 -35.24 -31.32
C HIS A 130 -25.56 -35.55 -31.14
N LEU A 131 -25.05 -36.66 -31.70
CA LEU A 131 -23.61 -36.92 -31.76
C LEU A 131 -22.87 -35.89 -32.62
N ALA A 132 -23.44 -35.53 -33.78
CA ALA A 132 -22.92 -34.51 -34.67
C ALA A 132 -22.75 -33.13 -34.00
N ASP A 133 -23.59 -32.80 -33.02
CA ASP A 133 -23.43 -31.58 -32.21
C ASP A 133 -22.39 -31.75 -31.10
N CYS A 134 -22.25 -32.94 -30.51
CA CYS A 134 -21.23 -33.21 -29.49
C CYS A 134 -19.80 -33.13 -30.05
N VAL A 135 -19.55 -33.69 -31.25
CA VAL A 135 -18.26 -33.57 -31.94
C VAL A 135 -17.91 -32.10 -32.22
N ARG A 136 -18.90 -31.26 -32.57
CA ARG A 136 -18.69 -29.82 -32.75
C ARG A 136 -18.38 -29.08 -31.44
N VAL A 137 -18.99 -29.46 -30.32
CA VAL A 137 -18.61 -28.91 -28.98
C VAL A 137 -17.15 -29.22 -28.68
N LEU A 138 -16.66 -30.43 -28.99
CA LEU A 138 -15.31 -30.85 -28.64
C LEU A 138 -14.23 -30.36 -29.62
N SER A 139 -14.56 -30.03 -30.86
CA SER A 139 -13.56 -29.78 -31.92
C SER A 139 -13.74 -28.49 -32.73
N LEU A 140 -14.61 -27.57 -32.33
CA LEU A 140 -14.68 -26.25 -32.97
C LEU A 140 -13.44 -25.39 -32.60
N PRO A 141 -12.61 -24.98 -33.58
CA PRO A 141 -11.46 -24.11 -33.34
C PRO A 141 -11.95 -22.72 -32.97
N MET A 142 -11.16 -21.96 -32.20
CA MET A 142 -11.49 -20.58 -31.80
C MET A 142 -11.95 -19.74 -33.00
N GLN A 143 -13.14 -19.12 -32.90
CA GLN A 143 -13.73 -18.39 -34.03
C GLN A 143 -12.78 -17.28 -34.50
N THR A 144 -12.30 -17.43 -35.73
CA THR A 144 -11.35 -16.53 -36.39
C THR A 144 -11.78 -16.18 -37.81
N ASP A 145 -12.86 -16.81 -38.30
CA ASP A 145 -13.34 -16.71 -39.67
C ASP A 145 -14.89 -16.67 -39.74
N LEU A 146 -15.42 -16.58 -40.97
CA LEU A 146 -16.86 -16.57 -41.23
C LEU A 146 -17.48 -17.96 -41.45
N ALA A 147 -16.72 -18.97 -41.89
CA ALA A 147 -17.28 -20.29 -42.20
C ALA A 147 -17.61 -21.09 -40.92
N SER A 148 -16.80 -20.97 -39.86
CA SER A 148 -17.13 -21.59 -38.55
C SER A 148 -18.37 -20.97 -37.88
N SER A 149 -18.77 -19.75 -38.27
CA SER A 149 -19.85 -18.96 -37.64
C SER A 149 -21.20 -19.68 -37.59
N GLU A 150 -21.51 -20.53 -38.57
CA GLU A 150 -22.79 -21.27 -38.60
C GLU A 150 -22.79 -22.45 -37.64
N ASP A 151 -21.70 -23.23 -37.57
CA ASP A 151 -21.55 -24.31 -36.60
C ASP A 151 -21.51 -23.77 -35.16
N TYR A 152 -20.87 -22.61 -34.91
CA TYR A 152 -20.93 -21.92 -33.60
C TYR A 152 -22.36 -21.54 -33.20
N ARG A 153 -23.15 -20.93 -34.11
CA ARG A 153 -24.56 -20.59 -33.86
C ARG A 153 -25.41 -21.83 -33.61
N ARG A 154 -25.14 -22.91 -34.35
CA ARG A 154 -25.82 -24.20 -34.19
C ARG A 154 -25.56 -24.81 -32.83
N VAL A 155 -24.30 -25.00 -32.45
CA VAL A 155 -23.91 -25.55 -31.13
C VAL A 155 -24.46 -24.69 -29.99
N THR A 156 -24.36 -23.37 -30.10
CA THR A 156 -24.93 -22.44 -29.12
C THR A 156 -26.45 -22.64 -28.98
N ARG A 157 -27.17 -22.82 -30.10
CA ARG A 157 -28.61 -23.10 -30.07
C ARG A 157 -28.92 -24.44 -29.42
N THR A 158 -28.17 -25.50 -29.71
CA THR A 158 -28.38 -26.83 -29.12
C THR A 158 -28.06 -26.84 -27.61
N LEU A 159 -26.95 -26.23 -27.19
CA LEU A 159 -26.60 -26.10 -25.77
C LEU A 159 -27.68 -25.33 -25.00
N MET A 160 -28.12 -24.17 -25.50
CA MET A 160 -29.17 -23.38 -24.83
C MET A 160 -30.55 -24.06 -24.87
N ALA A 161 -30.85 -24.83 -25.92
CA ALA A 161 -32.07 -25.66 -26.01
C ALA A 161 -32.04 -26.92 -25.13
N ALA A 162 -30.86 -27.37 -24.72
CA ALA A 162 -30.68 -28.44 -23.73
C ALA A 162 -30.70 -27.87 -22.29
N LEU A 163 -30.04 -26.73 -22.04
CA LEU A 163 -30.04 -26.01 -20.77
C LEU A 163 -31.47 -25.66 -20.32
N THR A 164 -32.32 -25.22 -21.24
CA THR A 164 -33.75 -24.94 -21.00
C THR A 164 -34.62 -26.20 -20.80
N ARG A 165 -34.02 -27.40 -20.82
CA ARG A 165 -34.66 -28.70 -20.59
C ARG A 165 -34.01 -29.48 -19.45
N LEU A 166 -33.23 -28.83 -18.57
CA LEU A 166 -32.72 -29.47 -17.36
C LEU A 166 -33.88 -29.95 -16.47
N PRO A 167 -33.74 -31.09 -15.76
CA PRO A 167 -34.69 -31.52 -14.74
C PRO A 167 -34.83 -30.46 -13.64
N ALA A 168 -36.04 -30.29 -13.08
CA ALA A 168 -36.29 -29.29 -12.04
C ALA A 168 -35.77 -29.69 -10.64
N ASP A 169 -35.34 -30.94 -10.52
CA ASP A 169 -34.84 -31.64 -9.33
C ASP A 169 -33.34 -31.96 -9.41
N ILE A 170 -32.64 -31.43 -10.42
CA ILE A 170 -31.18 -31.53 -10.54
C ILE A 170 -30.47 -30.84 -9.36
N ASP A 171 -29.30 -31.35 -8.99
CA ASP A 171 -28.43 -30.67 -8.01
C ASP A 171 -28.07 -29.24 -8.46
N LEU A 172 -28.00 -28.34 -7.48
CA LEU A 172 -27.76 -26.91 -7.68
C LEU A 172 -26.34 -26.59 -8.12
N GLN A 173 -25.32 -27.34 -7.64
CA GLN A 173 -23.95 -27.16 -8.10
C GLN A 173 -23.81 -27.70 -9.53
N LEU A 174 -24.36 -28.87 -9.80
CA LEU A 174 -24.40 -29.45 -11.15
C LEU A 174 -25.12 -28.55 -12.16
N ALA A 175 -26.24 -27.92 -11.78
CA ALA A 175 -26.91 -26.93 -12.62
C ALA A 175 -26.05 -25.69 -12.89
N ALA A 176 -25.35 -25.18 -11.88
CA ALA A 176 -24.46 -24.02 -12.02
C ALA A 176 -23.29 -24.33 -12.96
N ASP A 177 -22.65 -25.50 -12.83
CA ASP A 177 -21.55 -25.94 -13.71
C ASP A 177 -22.00 -26.03 -15.18
N ILE A 178 -23.21 -26.58 -15.44
CA ILE A 178 -23.81 -26.64 -16.77
C ILE A 178 -24.13 -25.23 -17.31
N GLU A 179 -24.71 -24.36 -16.49
CA GLU A 179 -25.04 -22.98 -16.88
C GLU A 179 -23.78 -22.18 -17.22
N THR A 180 -22.74 -22.24 -16.37
CA THR A 180 -21.41 -21.66 -16.59
C THR A 180 -20.90 -22.03 -17.97
N PHE A 181 -20.80 -23.33 -18.30
CA PHE A 181 -20.25 -23.76 -19.58
C PHE A 181 -21.11 -23.30 -20.77
N CYS A 182 -22.44 -23.45 -20.67
CA CYS A 182 -23.35 -23.10 -21.77
C CYS A 182 -23.39 -21.60 -22.06
N VAL A 183 -23.40 -20.76 -21.03
CA VAL A 183 -23.39 -19.29 -21.15
C VAL A 183 -22.03 -18.80 -21.66
N GLY A 184 -20.93 -19.35 -21.12
CA GLY A 184 -19.59 -19.01 -21.57
C GLY A 184 -19.32 -19.40 -23.02
N TRP A 185 -19.75 -20.59 -23.45
CA TRP A 185 -19.72 -21.01 -24.85
C TRP A 185 -20.44 -20.02 -25.76
N ALA A 186 -21.67 -19.63 -25.40
CA ALA A 186 -22.49 -18.69 -26.15
C ALA A 186 -21.84 -17.30 -26.32
N MET A 187 -20.89 -16.94 -25.45
CA MET A 187 -20.21 -15.64 -25.45
C MET A 187 -18.88 -15.60 -26.23
N ILE A 188 -18.32 -16.75 -26.64
CA ILE A 188 -17.05 -16.82 -27.38
C ILE A 188 -17.06 -15.92 -28.65
N PRO A 189 -18.11 -15.93 -29.51
CA PRO A 189 -18.16 -15.04 -30.68
C PRO A 189 -18.12 -13.55 -30.37
N ALA A 190 -18.57 -13.12 -29.18
CA ALA A 190 -18.53 -11.72 -28.77
C ALA A 190 -17.18 -11.33 -28.13
N LEU A 191 -16.56 -12.27 -27.41
CA LEU A 191 -15.32 -12.03 -26.65
C LEU A 191 -14.04 -12.41 -27.39
N GLN A 192 -14.12 -12.96 -28.61
CA GLN A 192 -12.98 -13.28 -29.49
C GLN A 192 -11.88 -12.19 -29.55
N HIS A 193 -12.26 -10.92 -29.47
CA HIS A 193 -11.34 -9.77 -29.52
C HIS A 193 -10.44 -9.62 -28.27
N ARG A 194 -10.74 -10.34 -27.19
CA ARG A 194 -9.98 -10.35 -25.93
C ARG A 194 -8.99 -11.51 -25.84
N LEU A 195 -9.05 -12.48 -26.76
CA LEU A 195 -8.14 -13.62 -26.80
C LEU A 195 -6.79 -13.20 -27.45
N PRO A 196 -5.64 -13.74 -27.01
CA PRO A 196 -4.35 -13.38 -27.59
C PRO A 196 -4.29 -13.70 -29.09
N ARG A 197 -3.84 -12.75 -29.91
CA ARG A 197 -3.75 -12.89 -31.40
C ARG A 197 -2.63 -13.84 -31.88
N TYR A 198 -2.27 -14.86 -31.11
CA TYR A 198 -1.31 -15.88 -31.49
C TYR A 198 -2.07 -17.14 -31.95
N PRO A 199 -2.01 -17.51 -33.24
CA PRO A 199 -2.64 -18.74 -33.71
C PRO A 199 -1.91 -19.95 -33.13
N ARG A 200 -2.46 -20.51 -32.05
CA ARG A 200 -2.08 -21.83 -31.51
C ARG A 200 -3.05 -22.86 -32.09
N PRO A 201 -2.62 -23.81 -32.95
CA PRO A 201 -3.53 -24.73 -33.61
C PRO A 201 -4.41 -25.58 -32.67
N GLY A 202 -3.89 -25.92 -31.49
CA GLY A 202 -4.59 -26.72 -30.47
C GLY A 202 -5.37 -25.93 -29.41
N LEU A 203 -5.97 -24.77 -29.74
CA LEU A 203 -6.91 -24.08 -28.84
C LEU A 203 -8.35 -24.20 -29.35
N VAL A 204 -9.10 -25.13 -28.76
CA VAL A 204 -10.52 -25.35 -28.98
C VAL A 204 -11.35 -24.37 -28.14
N ALA A 205 -12.47 -23.86 -28.67
CA ALA A 205 -13.43 -23.06 -27.91
C ALA A 205 -13.91 -23.70 -26.60
N ALA A 206 -13.99 -25.03 -26.56
CA ALA A 206 -14.29 -25.86 -25.40
C ALA A 206 -13.53 -25.47 -24.14
N ALA A 207 -12.22 -25.18 -24.26
CA ALA A 207 -11.37 -24.85 -23.12
C ALA A 207 -11.64 -23.43 -22.57
N GLU A 208 -12.07 -22.50 -23.41
CA GLU A 208 -12.34 -21.11 -23.04
C GLU A 208 -13.80 -20.86 -22.63
N ALA A 209 -14.73 -21.76 -23.00
CA ALA A 209 -16.13 -21.68 -22.60
C ALA A 209 -16.29 -21.61 -21.08
N SER A 210 -15.60 -22.49 -20.34
CA SER A 210 -15.57 -22.48 -18.86
C SER A 210 -15.08 -21.12 -18.31
N ASN A 211 -13.94 -20.63 -18.80
CA ASN A 211 -13.32 -19.37 -18.36
C ASN A 211 -14.23 -18.14 -18.56
N PHE A 212 -15.02 -18.09 -19.64
CA PHE A 212 -15.99 -17.02 -19.87
C PHE A 212 -17.30 -17.19 -19.08
N GLY A 213 -17.64 -18.42 -18.72
CA GLY A 213 -18.82 -18.78 -17.92
C GLY A 213 -18.76 -18.21 -16.51
N ASP A 214 -17.71 -18.52 -15.75
CA ASP A 214 -17.55 -18.09 -14.34
C ASP A 214 -17.61 -16.56 -14.19
N LEU A 215 -17.04 -15.85 -15.16
CA LEU A 215 -17.02 -14.39 -15.25
C LEU A 215 -18.44 -13.77 -15.38
N THR A 216 -19.45 -14.58 -15.71
CA THR A 216 -20.86 -14.14 -15.86
C THR A 216 -21.84 -14.87 -14.96
N ALA A 217 -21.58 -16.12 -14.55
CA ALA A 217 -22.36 -16.81 -13.51
C ALA A 217 -22.40 -15.99 -12.21
N THR A 218 -21.25 -15.43 -11.80
CA THR A 218 -21.13 -14.48 -10.69
C THR A 218 -22.19 -13.35 -10.75
N ARG A 219 -22.40 -12.76 -11.93
CA ARG A 219 -23.34 -11.64 -12.14
C ARG A 219 -24.81 -12.08 -12.22
N ARG A 220 -25.08 -13.33 -12.64
CA ARG A 220 -26.43 -13.90 -12.60
C ARG A 220 -26.88 -14.22 -11.18
N ILE A 221 -25.98 -14.73 -10.34
CA ILE A 221 -26.25 -14.99 -8.93
C ILE A 221 -26.64 -13.68 -8.21
N GLU A 222 -25.89 -12.60 -8.44
CA GLU A 222 -26.20 -11.26 -7.92
C GLU A 222 -27.60 -10.76 -8.34
N ALA A 223 -27.95 -10.90 -9.63
CA ALA A 223 -29.27 -10.50 -10.15
C ALA A 223 -30.43 -11.40 -9.66
N ALA A 224 -30.17 -12.70 -9.45
CA ALA A 224 -31.15 -13.65 -8.93
C ALA A 224 -31.48 -13.36 -7.45
N VAL A 225 -30.47 -13.08 -6.63
CA VAL A 225 -30.64 -12.68 -5.22
C VAL A 225 -31.51 -11.42 -5.10
N GLU A 226 -31.23 -10.39 -5.90
CA GLU A 226 -32.04 -9.15 -5.88
C GLU A 226 -33.49 -9.39 -6.36
N THR A 227 -33.68 -10.26 -7.36
CA THR A 227 -35.02 -10.66 -7.83
C THR A 227 -35.81 -11.43 -6.75
N MET A 228 -35.15 -12.26 -5.94
CA MET A 228 -35.78 -12.91 -4.79
C MET A 228 -36.10 -11.90 -3.68
N ARG A 229 -35.24 -10.91 -3.43
CA ARG A 229 -35.47 -9.85 -2.44
C ARG A 229 -36.75 -9.07 -2.77
N ILE A 230 -36.87 -8.56 -4.00
CA ILE A 230 -38.05 -7.82 -4.48
C ILE A 230 -39.33 -8.66 -4.38
N ARG A 231 -39.29 -9.96 -4.74
CA ARG A 231 -40.45 -10.86 -4.61
C ARG A 231 -40.83 -11.14 -3.15
N THR A 232 -39.86 -11.17 -2.25
CA THR A 232 -40.10 -11.35 -0.81
C THR A 232 -40.73 -10.10 -0.21
N GLU A 233 -40.23 -8.91 -0.57
CA GLU A 233 -40.79 -7.62 -0.15
C GLU A 233 -42.24 -7.43 -0.65
N ALA A 234 -42.55 -7.83 -1.89
CA ALA A 234 -43.91 -7.83 -2.43
C ALA A 234 -44.87 -8.83 -1.73
N ARG A 235 -44.34 -9.94 -1.21
CA ARG A 235 -45.12 -10.93 -0.44
C ARG A 235 -45.35 -10.49 1.01
N VAL A 236 -44.38 -9.81 1.61
CA VAL A 236 -44.51 -9.25 2.98
C VAL A 236 -45.45 -8.04 3.01
N SER A 237 -45.48 -7.20 1.96
CA SER A 237 -46.40 -6.07 1.88
C SER A 237 -47.85 -6.49 1.68
N SER A 238 -48.11 -7.55 0.90
CA SER A 238 -49.45 -8.13 0.76
C SER A 238 -49.94 -8.81 2.03
N GLN A 239 -49.08 -9.57 2.73
CA GLN A 239 -49.45 -10.21 4.00
C GLN A 239 -49.62 -9.23 5.17
N ARG A 240 -49.06 -8.01 5.11
CA ARG A 240 -49.27 -6.98 6.14
C ARG A 240 -50.69 -6.43 6.17
N GLY A 241 -51.35 -6.32 5.01
CA GLY A 241 -52.71 -5.76 4.92
C GLY A 241 -53.80 -6.61 5.59
N GLU A 242 -53.52 -7.88 5.88
CA GLU A 242 -54.46 -8.81 6.55
C GLU A 242 -54.15 -9.00 8.05
N ALA A 243 -53.08 -8.38 8.57
CA ALA A 243 -52.52 -8.70 9.89
C ALA A 243 -52.70 -7.59 10.96
N GLU A 244 -53.24 -6.42 10.60
CA GLU A 244 -53.34 -5.26 11.53
C GLU A 244 -54.53 -5.35 12.51
N ASP A 245 -55.41 -6.36 12.40
CA ASP A 245 -56.72 -6.42 13.08
C ASP A 245 -56.79 -7.37 14.30
N ILE A 246 -55.66 -7.94 14.77
CA ILE A 246 -55.69 -9.11 15.70
C ILE A 246 -54.95 -8.95 17.05
N ASP A 247 -53.73 -8.41 17.11
CA ASP A 247 -52.91 -8.52 18.35
C ASP A 247 -53.00 -7.30 19.30
N GLU A 248 -54.10 -7.23 20.04
CA GLU A 248 -54.11 -6.61 21.37
C GLU A 248 -54.27 -7.70 22.45
N ARG A 249 -53.19 -8.45 22.79
CA ARG A 249 -52.85 -8.91 24.18
C ARG A 249 -51.72 -9.97 24.24
N THR A 250 -50.52 -9.58 24.68
CA THR A 250 -49.92 -9.93 26.00
C THR A 250 -48.43 -9.54 26.08
N ALA A 251 -47.90 -9.33 27.30
CA ALA A 251 -46.52 -8.90 27.51
C ALA A 251 -45.50 -10.07 27.46
N PRO A 252 -44.37 -9.95 26.73
CA PRO A 252 -43.39 -11.02 26.58
C PRO A 252 -42.29 -11.04 27.66
N ARG A 253 -41.58 -12.17 27.75
CA ARG A 253 -40.28 -12.28 28.43
C ARG A 253 -39.24 -11.38 27.73
N GLU A 254 -38.32 -10.77 28.48
CA GLU A 254 -37.24 -9.96 27.91
C GLU A 254 -36.33 -10.77 26.96
N ARG A 255 -36.58 -10.63 25.66
CA ARG A 255 -35.56 -10.77 24.63
C ARG A 255 -34.97 -9.38 24.42
N VAL A 256 -33.65 -9.25 24.49
CA VAL A 256 -32.97 -8.05 23.96
C VAL A 256 -33.28 -7.98 22.46
N PRO A 257 -33.68 -6.82 21.90
CA PRO A 257 -34.08 -6.74 20.50
C PRO A 257 -32.96 -7.11 19.54
N PRO A 258 -33.26 -7.66 18.33
CA PRO A 258 -32.35 -7.51 17.21
C PRO A 258 -32.15 -6.00 16.95
N ALA A 259 -30.98 -5.62 16.43
CA ALA A 259 -30.70 -4.22 16.12
C ALA A 259 -31.78 -3.64 15.18
N SER A 260 -32.20 -2.41 15.45
CA SER A 260 -33.22 -1.70 14.69
C SER A 260 -32.91 -1.71 13.19
N ALA A 261 -33.93 -1.94 12.35
CA ALA A 261 -33.80 -1.87 10.90
C ALA A 261 -33.51 -0.43 10.42
N THR A 262 -32.24 -0.04 10.42
CA THR A 262 -31.75 1.12 9.68
C THR A 262 -31.91 0.89 8.18
N GLY A 263 -32.11 1.97 7.42
CA GLY A 263 -32.22 1.88 5.96
C GLY A 263 -30.92 1.41 5.30
N LEU A 264 -31.02 1.01 4.02
CA LEU A 264 -29.93 0.45 3.18
C LEU A 264 -28.61 1.25 3.11
N HIS A 265 -28.58 2.48 3.64
CA HIS A 265 -27.42 3.38 3.64
C HIS A 265 -27.13 3.94 5.05
N GLN A 266 -27.49 3.20 6.11
CA GLN A 266 -27.37 3.61 7.51
C GLN A 266 -27.06 2.43 8.45
N CYS A 267 -26.29 2.65 9.51
CA CYS A 267 -25.95 1.65 10.53
C CYS A 267 -25.87 2.30 11.93
N VAL A 268 -26.05 1.51 13.00
CA VAL A 268 -25.83 1.94 14.40
C VAL A 268 -24.58 1.27 14.94
N VAL A 269 -23.44 1.95 14.75
CA VAL A 269 -22.08 1.42 14.96
C VAL A 269 -21.80 1.02 16.42
N ALA A 270 -22.34 1.75 17.40
CA ALA A 270 -22.15 1.43 18.81
C ALA A 270 -23.45 1.64 19.60
N GLN A 271 -23.92 0.59 20.27
CA GLN A 271 -25.05 0.65 21.21
C GLN A 271 -24.51 0.50 22.65
N LEU A 272 -24.72 1.55 23.46
CA LEU A 272 -24.29 1.60 24.85
C LEU A 272 -25.50 1.74 25.78
N PRO A 273 -25.71 0.79 26.72
CA PRO A 273 -26.79 0.88 27.70
C PRO A 273 -26.76 2.19 28.50
N VAL A 274 -27.93 2.65 28.97
CA VAL A 274 -28.08 3.85 29.82
C VAL A 274 -27.24 3.75 31.12
N LYS A 275 -26.86 2.53 31.54
CA LYS A 275 -25.92 2.28 32.65
C LYS A 275 -24.47 2.63 32.30
N GLU A 276 -24.01 2.28 31.09
CA GLU A 276 -22.68 2.65 30.58
C GLU A 276 -22.57 4.15 30.33
N MET A 277 -23.61 4.75 29.74
CA MET A 277 -23.72 6.20 29.51
C MET A 277 -23.66 7.04 30.81
N LYS A 278 -23.85 6.43 31.98
CA LYS A 278 -23.77 7.07 33.31
C LYS A 278 -22.45 6.81 34.04
N ASN A 279 -21.52 6.04 33.47
CA ASN A 279 -20.19 5.81 34.05
C ASN A 279 -19.36 7.09 33.99
N THR A 280 -18.91 7.59 35.15
CA THR A 280 -18.21 8.88 35.28
C THR A 280 -17.00 9.01 34.34
N ARG A 281 -16.16 7.98 34.23
CA ARG A 281 -14.98 8.02 33.33
C ARG A 281 -15.36 8.04 31.85
N LEU A 282 -16.45 7.36 31.47
CA LEU A 282 -16.90 7.37 30.09
C LEU A 282 -17.55 8.72 29.77
N LYS A 283 -18.35 9.27 30.69
CA LYS A 283 -19.11 10.52 30.54
C LYS A 283 -18.25 11.72 30.12
N ASP A 284 -17.02 11.82 30.63
CA ASP A 284 -16.10 12.92 30.30
C ASP A 284 -15.49 12.78 28.89
N LEU A 285 -15.50 11.56 28.30
CA LEU A 285 -15.00 11.26 26.96
C LEU A 285 -16.11 11.08 25.91
N LEU A 286 -17.36 10.80 26.32
CA LEU A 286 -18.52 10.69 25.41
C LEU A 286 -18.74 11.90 24.47
N PRO A 287 -18.50 13.18 24.85
CA PRO A 287 -18.77 14.32 23.98
C PRO A 287 -18.05 14.26 22.62
N GLN A 288 -16.86 13.67 22.55
CA GLN A 288 -16.10 13.55 21.30
C GLN A 288 -16.61 12.43 20.37
N PHE A 289 -17.49 11.56 20.88
CA PHE A 289 -18.08 10.43 20.15
C PHE A 289 -19.62 10.49 20.07
N GLU A 290 -20.23 11.58 20.55
CA GLU A 290 -21.68 11.73 20.63
C GLU A 290 -22.35 11.70 19.25
N GLY A 291 -21.62 11.93 18.15
CA GLY A 291 -22.13 11.78 16.78
C GLY A 291 -22.38 10.33 16.33
N VAL A 292 -21.79 9.34 17.01
CA VAL A 292 -21.79 7.92 16.60
C VAL A 292 -22.44 7.01 17.64
N ILE A 293 -22.19 7.24 18.92
CA ILE A 293 -22.69 6.40 20.01
C ILE A 293 -24.21 6.56 20.14
N ASN A 294 -24.95 5.44 20.12
CA ASN A 294 -26.40 5.39 20.16
C ASN A 294 -27.11 6.23 19.07
N LYS A 295 -26.43 6.53 17.96
CA LYS A 295 -26.98 7.28 16.82
C LYS A 295 -26.89 6.47 15.53
N VAL A 296 -27.76 6.82 14.59
CA VAL A 296 -27.73 6.29 13.23
C VAL A 296 -26.67 7.05 12.43
N VAL A 297 -25.68 6.32 11.93
CA VAL A 297 -24.55 6.83 11.15
C VAL A 297 -24.78 6.48 9.67
N PRO A 298 -24.59 7.41 8.72
CA PRO A 298 -24.75 7.12 7.29
C PRO A 298 -23.64 6.20 6.76
N LEU A 299 -23.93 5.51 5.66
CA LEU A 299 -22.99 4.75 4.85
C LEU A 299 -22.89 5.42 3.47
N VAL A 300 -21.68 5.72 3.03
CA VAL A 300 -21.41 6.31 1.71
C VAL A 300 -21.80 5.30 0.61
N THR A 301 -22.61 5.73 -0.34
CA THR A 301 -23.01 4.96 -1.53
C THR A 301 -21.91 5.01 -2.60
N PRO A 302 -21.67 3.95 -3.40
CA PRO A 302 -20.66 4.03 -4.45
C PRO A 302 -20.98 5.13 -5.48
N PRO A 303 -20.05 6.06 -5.76
CA PRO A 303 -20.21 7.01 -6.86
C PRO A 303 -20.13 6.29 -8.22
N PRO A 304 -20.43 6.95 -9.36
CA PRO A 304 -20.47 6.33 -10.68
C PRO A 304 -19.19 5.56 -11.02
N LEU A 305 -19.23 4.23 -10.89
CA LEU A 305 -18.03 3.38 -10.89
C LEU A 305 -17.24 3.44 -12.20
N GLU A 306 -17.89 3.74 -13.32
CA GLU A 306 -17.21 4.03 -14.59
C GLU A 306 -16.28 5.24 -14.48
N GLN A 307 -16.72 6.33 -13.84
CA GLN A 307 -15.93 7.56 -13.68
C GLN A 307 -14.76 7.32 -12.71
N VAL A 308 -15.01 6.63 -11.59
CA VAL A 308 -13.98 6.21 -10.63
C VAL A 308 -12.92 5.35 -11.33
N ARG A 309 -13.37 4.34 -12.08
CA ARG A 309 -12.51 3.43 -12.84
C ARG A 309 -11.68 4.16 -13.89
N ASN A 310 -12.31 5.05 -14.68
CA ASN A 310 -11.62 5.76 -15.75
C ASN A 310 -10.61 6.77 -15.22
N ALA A 311 -10.91 7.45 -14.10
CA ALA A 311 -9.94 8.30 -13.41
C ALA A 311 -8.75 7.49 -12.84
N LEU A 312 -9.03 6.37 -12.16
CA LEU A 312 -7.97 5.49 -11.64
C LEU A 312 -7.12 4.88 -12.76
N VAL A 313 -7.70 4.47 -13.90
CA VAL A 313 -6.95 3.91 -15.04
C VAL A 313 -6.15 5.00 -15.77
N LEU A 314 -6.59 6.25 -15.74
CA LEU A 314 -5.83 7.38 -16.28
C LEU A 314 -4.62 7.73 -15.39
N GLU A 315 -4.81 7.77 -14.07
CA GLU A 315 -3.75 8.08 -13.10
C GLU A 315 -2.78 6.90 -12.84
N PHE A 316 -3.27 5.66 -12.91
CA PHE A 316 -2.53 4.43 -12.57
C PHE A 316 -2.77 3.31 -13.61
N PRO A 317 -2.43 3.50 -14.90
CA PRO A 317 -2.74 2.53 -15.96
C PRO A 317 -2.07 1.17 -15.73
N TYR A 318 -0.89 1.14 -15.11
CA TYR A 318 -0.19 -0.09 -14.70
C TYR A 318 -0.89 -0.86 -13.56
N ALA A 319 -1.78 -0.19 -12.80
CA ALA A 319 -2.58 -0.80 -11.74
C ALA A 319 -3.96 -1.28 -12.24
N LYS A 320 -4.26 -1.20 -13.55
CA LYS A 320 -5.56 -1.55 -14.15
C LYS A 320 -6.17 -2.85 -13.62
N ASN A 321 -5.38 -3.90 -13.42
CA ASN A 321 -5.89 -5.19 -12.90
C ASN A 321 -6.41 -5.06 -11.46
N VAL A 322 -5.71 -4.30 -10.60
CA VAL A 322 -6.15 -4.02 -9.22
C VAL A 322 -7.36 -3.08 -9.23
N ILE A 323 -7.39 -2.10 -10.13
CA ILE A 323 -8.55 -1.20 -10.31
C ILE A 323 -9.79 -2.00 -10.71
N ASP A 324 -9.68 -2.88 -11.72
CA ASP A 324 -10.79 -3.72 -12.17
C ASP A 324 -11.30 -4.64 -11.03
N ILE A 325 -10.41 -5.11 -10.14
CA ILE A 325 -10.75 -5.88 -8.93
C ILE A 325 -11.49 -5.03 -7.88
N VAL A 326 -10.95 -3.85 -7.53
CA VAL A 326 -11.54 -2.93 -6.54
C VAL A 326 -12.90 -2.40 -7.01
N ILE A 327 -13.04 -2.13 -8.30
CA ILE A 327 -14.31 -1.70 -8.90
C ILE A 327 -15.32 -2.85 -8.96
N ALA A 328 -14.90 -4.07 -9.32
CA ALA A 328 -15.78 -5.24 -9.34
C ALA A 328 -16.40 -5.53 -7.97
N ASP A 329 -15.63 -5.37 -6.90
CA ASP A 329 -16.12 -5.50 -5.52
C ASP A 329 -17.30 -4.57 -5.17
N LEU A 330 -17.42 -3.44 -5.85
CA LEU A 330 -18.40 -2.39 -5.59
C LEU A 330 -19.61 -2.43 -6.53
N VAL A 331 -19.54 -3.21 -7.62
CA VAL A 331 -20.67 -3.40 -8.55
C VAL A 331 -21.85 -3.99 -7.79
N GLY A 332 -23.04 -3.43 -7.98
CA GLY A 332 -24.27 -3.88 -7.33
C GLY A 332 -24.37 -3.59 -5.83
N ARG A 333 -23.34 -3.03 -5.17
CA ARG A 333 -23.39 -2.74 -3.72
C ARG A 333 -24.16 -1.45 -3.43
N PRO A 334 -25.03 -1.42 -2.40
CA PRO A 334 -25.72 -0.20 -1.98
C PRO A 334 -24.80 0.79 -1.24
N THR A 335 -23.64 0.34 -0.78
CA THR A 335 -22.68 1.09 0.04
C THR A 335 -21.25 0.75 -0.35
N VAL A 336 -20.32 1.70 -0.25
CA VAL A 336 -18.89 1.44 -0.45
C VAL A 336 -18.41 0.45 0.61
N LEU A 337 -17.99 -0.73 0.16
CA LEU A 337 -17.29 -1.74 0.95
C LEU A 337 -16.41 -2.56 0.01
N VAL A 338 -15.11 -2.26 0.00
CA VAL A 338 -14.09 -3.07 -0.68
C VAL A 338 -13.67 -4.18 0.28
N ARG A 339 -13.68 -5.45 -0.16
CA ARG A 339 -13.20 -6.57 0.67
C ARG A 339 -11.69 -6.41 0.93
N PRO A 340 -11.12 -6.98 2.00
CA PRO A 340 -9.69 -6.89 2.31
C PRO A 340 -8.77 -7.18 1.10
N ILE A 341 -7.93 -6.21 0.75
CA ILE A 341 -6.93 -6.31 -0.33
C ILE A 341 -5.53 -6.02 0.22
N LEU A 342 -4.53 -6.78 -0.23
CA LEU A 342 -3.11 -6.55 0.03
C LEU A 342 -2.37 -6.27 -1.27
N ASP A 343 -2.05 -4.99 -1.50
CA ASP A 343 -1.25 -4.51 -2.62
C ASP A 343 0.23 -4.87 -2.43
N LEU A 344 0.69 -5.87 -3.16
CA LEU A 344 2.11 -6.24 -3.27
C LEU A 344 2.81 -5.50 -4.41
N GLY A 345 4.14 -5.35 -4.30
CA GLY A 345 5.00 -5.05 -5.43
C GLY A 345 6.27 -4.31 -4.99
N GLU A 346 7.15 -3.94 -5.92
CA GLU A 346 8.42 -3.29 -5.56
C GLU A 346 8.25 -1.86 -4.96
N PRO A 347 9.23 -1.40 -4.16
CA PRO A 347 9.22 -0.06 -3.57
C PRO A 347 9.36 1.06 -4.62
N GLY A 348 8.32 1.89 -4.74
CA GLY A 348 8.23 2.99 -5.71
C GLY A 348 7.05 2.90 -6.68
N GLY A 349 6.34 1.76 -6.73
CA GLY A 349 5.13 1.58 -7.56
C GLY A 349 3.88 2.33 -7.08
N GLY A 350 3.98 3.36 -6.23
CA GLY A 350 2.84 4.23 -5.89
C GLY A 350 1.72 3.66 -4.99
N LYS A 351 1.83 2.42 -4.47
CA LYS A 351 0.81 1.74 -3.63
C LYS A 351 0.06 2.65 -2.64
N SER A 352 0.78 3.34 -1.75
CA SER A 352 0.22 4.20 -0.69
C SER A 352 -0.38 5.52 -1.21
N LEU A 353 -0.18 5.86 -2.48
CA LEU A 353 -0.89 6.94 -3.19
C LEU A 353 -2.14 6.37 -3.87
N PHE A 354 -2.00 5.23 -4.56
CA PHE A 354 -3.09 4.51 -5.23
C PHE A 354 -4.26 4.20 -4.27
N ALA A 355 -3.97 3.60 -3.11
CA ALA A 355 -4.99 3.30 -2.10
C ALA A 355 -5.70 4.54 -1.54
N ARG A 356 -5.01 5.69 -1.47
CA ARG A 356 -5.64 6.98 -1.09
C ARG A 356 -6.53 7.53 -2.20
N ARG A 357 -6.08 7.48 -3.46
CA ARG A 357 -6.89 7.92 -4.62
C ARG A 357 -8.14 7.07 -4.82
N ILE A 358 -8.09 5.77 -4.49
CA ILE A 358 -9.30 4.93 -4.39
C ILE A 358 -10.29 5.51 -3.36
N ALA A 359 -9.86 5.75 -2.12
CA ALA A 359 -10.74 6.28 -1.08
C ALA A 359 -11.31 7.67 -1.45
N GLU A 360 -10.47 8.57 -1.95
CA GLU A 360 -10.85 9.92 -2.40
C GLU A 360 -11.89 9.88 -3.53
N LEU A 361 -11.71 9.05 -4.56
CA LEU A 361 -12.64 8.93 -5.69
C LEU A 361 -13.91 8.15 -5.34
N LEU A 362 -13.89 7.32 -4.29
CA LEU A 362 -15.07 6.66 -3.73
C LEU A 362 -15.84 7.52 -2.72
N GLY A 363 -15.34 8.71 -2.38
CA GLY A 363 -15.98 9.62 -1.43
C GLY A 363 -15.93 9.16 0.03
N VAL A 364 -15.01 8.25 0.38
CA VAL A 364 -14.84 7.71 1.74
C VAL A 364 -13.59 8.26 2.42
N SER A 365 -13.68 8.51 3.72
CA SER A 365 -12.54 8.93 4.53
C SER A 365 -11.45 7.85 4.58
N CYS A 366 -10.19 8.25 4.40
CA CYS A 366 -9.03 7.35 4.44
C CYS A 366 -8.27 7.47 5.77
N TRP A 367 -8.41 6.48 6.64
CA TRP A 367 -7.65 6.38 7.89
C TRP A 367 -6.37 5.59 7.68
N ARG A 368 -5.24 6.28 7.49
CA ARG A 368 -3.93 5.64 7.33
C ARG A 368 -3.28 5.31 8.68
N THR A 369 -2.94 4.04 8.86
CA THR A 369 -2.10 3.53 9.96
C THR A 369 -0.81 2.93 9.37
N ASP A 370 0.33 3.34 9.91
CA ASP A 370 1.67 2.81 9.57
C ASP A 370 1.91 1.54 10.39
N ALA A 371 2.03 0.39 9.72
CA ALA A 371 2.12 -0.91 10.39
C ALA A 371 3.44 -1.10 11.16
N SER A 372 4.51 -0.36 10.80
CA SER A 372 5.77 -0.37 11.55
C SER A 372 5.67 0.32 12.92
N ARG A 373 4.56 1.02 13.19
CA ARG A 373 4.32 1.83 14.38
C ARG A 373 3.02 1.47 15.12
N ALA A 374 2.33 0.42 14.69
CA ALA A 374 1.01 0.05 15.19
C ALA A 374 1.07 -1.25 16.02
N ASP A 375 0.92 -1.11 17.33
CA ASP A 375 0.76 -2.23 18.27
C ASP A 375 -0.72 -2.60 18.45
N SER A 376 -1.00 -3.49 19.41
CA SER A 376 -2.35 -3.82 19.93
C SER A 376 -3.27 -2.64 20.26
N VAL A 377 -2.77 -1.41 20.39
CA VAL A 377 -3.58 -0.17 20.47
C VAL A 377 -4.56 -0.04 19.29
N PHE A 378 -4.23 -0.61 18.12
CA PHE A 378 -5.15 -0.64 16.97
C PHE A 378 -6.50 -1.31 17.26
N ALA A 379 -6.52 -2.31 18.17
CA ALA A 379 -7.72 -2.99 18.66
C ALA A 379 -8.49 -2.23 19.76
N GLY A 380 -7.98 -1.07 20.19
CA GLY A 380 -8.49 -0.30 21.32
C GLY A 380 -7.87 -0.72 22.65
N THR A 381 -7.91 0.17 23.64
CA THR A 381 -7.32 -0.04 24.97
C THR A 381 -8.40 0.03 26.06
N ASP A 382 -8.32 -0.87 27.05
CA ASP A 382 -9.40 -1.02 28.03
C ASP A 382 -9.66 0.26 28.84
N ARG A 383 -10.93 0.58 29.10
CA ARG A 383 -11.38 1.79 29.82
C ARG A 383 -10.77 2.01 31.22
N ARG A 384 -10.16 0.98 31.81
CA ARG A 384 -9.44 1.07 33.09
C ARG A 384 -8.15 1.89 32.96
N TRP A 385 -7.59 1.99 31.75
CA TRP A 385 -6.33 2.67 31.45
C TRP A 385 -6.49 4.20 31.36
N SER A 386 -5.39 4.93 31.48
CA SER A 386 -5.33 6.39 31.34
C SER A 386 -5.28 6.83 29.88
N SER A 387 -4.50 6.12 29.06
CA SER A 387 -4.51 6.17 27.59
C SER A 387 -5.55 5.19 27.03
N ALA A 388 -6.76 5.21 27.60
CA ALA A 388 -7.89 4.42 27.12
C ALA A 388 -8.48 5.11 25.88
N GLU A 389 -8.52 4.39 24.76
CA GLU A 389 -8.99 4.89 23.46
C GLU A 389 -9.71 3.75 22.71
N PRO A 390 -10.84 4.03 22.02
CA PRO A 390 -11.48 3.05 21.13
C PRO A 390 -10.55 2.49 20.07
N CYS A 391 -10.93 1.36 19.48
CA CYS A 391 -10.21 0.79 18.34
C CYS A 391 -10.06 1.80 17.20
N HIS A 392 -8.91 1.79 16.52
CA HIS A 392 -8.62 2.69 15.39
C HIS A 392 -9.73 2.67 14.30
N PRO A 393 -10.36 1.53 13.97
CA PRO A 393 -11.49 1.51 13.05
C PRO A 393 -12.73 2.29 13.56
N PHE A 394 -13.02 2.29 14.86
CA PHE A 394 -14.09 3.14 15.43
C PHE A 394 -13.70 4.63 15.39
N LEU A 395 -12.44 4.97 15.71
CA LEU A 395 -11.94 6.34 15.58
C LEU A 395 -12.04 6.86 14.13
N ALA A 396 -11.81 5.99 13.15
CA ALA A 396 -12.00 6.30 11.74
C ALA A 396 -13.45 6.67 11.45
N ILE A 397 -14.43 5.90 11.92
CA ILE A 397 -15.87 6.21 11.79
C ILE A 397 -16.20 7.55 12.48
N ALA A 398 -15.78 7.73 13.73
CA ALA A 398 -16.05 8.94 14.52
C ALA A 398 -15.49 10.21 13.88
N ARG A 399 -14.32 10.13 13.24
CA ARG A 399 -13.70 11.23 12.51
C ARG A 399 -14.29 11.44 11.11
N ALA A 400 -14.77 10.38 10.46
CA ALA A 400 -15.31 10.42 9.11
C ALA A 400 -16.78 10.89 9.05
N GLY A 401 -17.55 10.66 10.12
CA GLY A 401 -19.00 10.93 10.14
C GLY A 401 -19.84 9.93 9.34
N HIS A 402 -19.22 8.87 8.80
CA HIS A 402 -19.88 7.77 8.09
C HIS A 402 -19.30 6.42 8.56
N ALA A 403 -20.10 5.36 8.50
CA ALA A 403 -19.80 4.05 9.09
C ALA A 403 -18.92 3.13 8.22
N ASN A 404 -18.59 3.56 7.00
CA ASN A 404 -17.74 2.83 6.04
C ASN A 404 -16.48 3.61 5.58
N PRO A 405 -15.61 4.07 6.51
CA PRO A 405 -14.29 4.58 6.12
C PRO A 405 -13.43 3.48 5.48
N MET A 406 -12.40 3.89 4.76
CA MET A 406 -11.33 3.02 4.29
C MET A 406 -10.15 3.12 5.26
N VAL A 407 -9.69 1.98 5.79
CA VAL A 407 -8.48 1.89 6.60
C VAL A 407 -7.32 1.43 5.72
N LEU A 408 -6.30 2.27 5.63
CA LEU A 408 -5.06 2.00 4.90
C LEU A 408 -3.97 1.54 5.87
N LEU A 409 -3.54 0.28 5.74
CA LEU A 409 -2.48 -0.34 6.53
C LEU A 409 -1.17 -0.30 5.72
N ASP A 410 -0.33 0.70 5.98
CA ASP A 410 0.85 1.00 5.18
C ASP A 410 2.08 0.22 5.65
N GLU A 411 2.85 -0.35 4.70
CA GLU A 411 4.05 -1.18 4.94
C GLU A 411 3.82 -2.35 5.90
N LEU A 412 2.74 -3.09 5.64
CA LEU A 412 2.18 -4.15 6.48
C LEU A 412 3.27 -5.10 7.00
N GLU A 413 4.17 -5.58 6.13
CA GLU A 413 5.20 -6.57 6.45
C GLU A 413 6.12 -6.18 7.62
N LYS A 414 6.28 -4.88 7.89
CA LYS A 414 7.16 -4.38 8.95
C LYS A 414 6.62 -4.67 10.36
N ALA A 415 5.31 -4.90 10.52
CA ALA A 415 4.70 -5.26 11.81
C ALA A 415 5.15 -6.66 12.35
N GLY A 416 5.82 -7.46 11.52
CA GLY A 416 6.39 -8.76 11.93
C GLY A 416 7.90 -8.75 12.23
N GLY A 417 8.58 -7.62 11.99
CA GLY A 417 10.05 -7.55 12.03
C GLY A 417 10.65 -7.52 13.44
N MET A 418 11.88 -8.02 13.57
CA MET A 418 12.66 -8.00 14.83
C MET A 418 12.98 -6.59 15.37
N SER A 419 12.66 -5.53 14.62
CA SER A 419 12.73 -4.13 15.05
C SER A 419 11.60 -3.74 16.01
N ALA A 420 10.49 -4.49 16.07
CA ALA A 420 9.44 -4.32 17.07
C ALA A 420 9.83 -5.09 18.35
N GLY A 421 10.37 -4.39 19.35
CA GLY A 421 11.03 -4.95 20.53
C GLY A 421 10.14 -5.64 21.58
N THR A 422 9.22 -6.52 21.18
CA THR A 422 8.30 -7.23 22.10
C THR A 422 8.29 -8.75 21.89
N ARG A 423 8.90 -9.44 22.88
CA ARG A 423 8.72 -10.82 23.38
C ARG A 423 8.65 -12.03 22.40
N PRO A 424 9.18 -13.20 22.82
CA PRO A 424 9.10 -14.46 22.05
C PRO A 424 7.76 -15.20 22.20
N ASP A 425 6.81 -14.72 23.00
CA ASP A 425 5.49 -15.35 23.24
C ASP A 425 4.43 -14.97 22.20
N GLY A 426 4.68 -13.97 21.36
CA GLY A 426 3.89 -13.64 20.17
C GLY A 426 2.58 -12.89 20.40
N VAL A 427 2.07 -12.83 21.64
CA VAL A 427 0.76 -12.26 21.96
C VAL A 427 0.77 -10.73 21.95
N GLY A 428 -0.09 -10.13 21.13
CA GLY A 428 -0.40 -8.69 21.14
C GLY A 428 0.17 -7.92 19.94
N ARG A 429 0.46 -8.61 18.84
CA ARG A 429 0.91 -8.03 17.56
C ARG A 429 -0.28 -7.43 16.81
N LEU A 430 0.00 -6.52 15.87
CA LEU A 430 -1.00 -6.00 14.93
C LEU A 430 -1.73 -7.13 14.19
N TRP A 431 -0.99 -8.21 13.88
CA TRP A 431 -1.50 -9.46 13.30
C TRP A 431 -2.71 -10.03 14.02
N ASP A 432 -2.56 -10.28 15.32
CA ASP A 432 -3.59 -10.93 16.15
C ASP A 432 -4.87 -10.08 16.18
N CYS A 433 -4.70 -8.76 16.21
CA CYS A 433 -5.78 -7.78 16.18
C CYS A 433 -6.49 -7.74 14.82
N LEU A 434 -5.74 -7.81 13.72
CA LEU A 434 -6.28 -7.80 12.36
C LEU A 434 -7.08 -9.06 12.03
N LEU A 435 -6.72 -10.23 12.55
CA LEU A 435 -7.46 -11.48 12.27
C LEU A 435 -8.96 -11.35 12.60
N GLY A 436 -9.30 -10.75 13.75
CA GLY A 436 -10.68 -10.53 14.17
C GLY A 436 -11.37 -9.30 13.55
N LEU A 437 -10.61 -8.35 13.00
CA LEU A 437 -11.16 -7.18 12.31
C LEU A 437 -11.45 -7.43 10.82
N LEU A 438 -10.69 -8.32 10.18
CA LEU A 438 -10.86 -8.73 8.78
C LEU A 438 -11.91 -9.84 8.59
N GLU A 439 -12.43 -10.41 9.67
CA GLU A 439 -13.38 -11.52 9.68
C GLU A 439 -14.81 -11.03 9.84
N SER A 440 -15.70 -11.39 8.92
CA SER A 440 -17.04 -10.80 8.81
C SER A 440 -17.95 -11.11 10.00
N GLU A 441 -17.85 -12.29 10.61
CA GLU A 441 -18.66 -12.62 11.79
C GLU A 441 -18.21 -11.84 13.04
N THR A 442 -16.90 -11.74 13.24
CA THR A 442 -16.28 -11.06 14.39
C THR A 442 -16.44 -9.54 14.30
N SER A 443 -16.32 -8.95 13.10
CA SER A 443 -16.39 -7.49 12.88
C SER A 443 -17.79 -6.89 13.06
N ILE A 444 -18.88 -7.64 12.82
CA ILE A 444 -20.26 -7.20 13.11
C ILE A 444 -20.50 -6.99 14.62
N ARG A 445 -19.71 -7.66 15.48
CA ARG A 445 -19.85 -7.63 16.94
C ARG A 445 -18.50 -7.51 17.63
N TYR A 446 -17.64 -6.62 17.13
CA TYR A 446 -16.28 -6.50 17.62
C TYR A 446 -16.26 -6.05 19.09
N PRO A 447 -15.67 -6.80 20.02
CA PRO A 447 -15.70 -6.49 21.44
C PRO A 447 -14.66 -5.40 21.79
N ASP A 448 -15.05 -4.13 21.66
CA ASP A 448 -14.15 -3.00 21.88
C ASP A 448 -13.79 -2.85 23.38
N PRO A 449 -12.49 -2.84 23.76
CA PRO A 449 -12.07 -2.76 25.16
C PRO A 449 -12.40 -1.43 25.86
N PHE A 450 -12.48 -0.31 25.11
CA PHE A 450 -12.78 1.00 25.66
C PHE A 450 -14.27 1.13 25.98
N PHE A 451 -15.14 0.66 25.09
CA PHE A 451 -16.58 0.66 25.31
C PHE A 451 -17.04 -0.46 26.24
N GLN A 452 -16.28 -1.56 26.33
CA GLN A 452 -16.66 -2.78 27.07
C GLN A 452 -18.03 -3.31 26.60
N SER A 453 -18.29 -3.11 25.30
CA SER A 453 -19.50 -3.45 24.56
C SER A 453 -19.11 -3.76 23.11
N ASN A 454 -20.00 -4.39 22.36
CA ASN A 454 -19.74 -4.73 20.96
C ASN A 454 -20.02 -3.53 20.05
N VAL A 455 -19.16 -3.33 19.05
CA VAL A 455 -19.33 -2.33 17.99
C VAL A 455 -19.36 -3.02 16.61
N ASP A 456 -20.11 -2.45 15.67
CA ASP A 456 -20.19 -2.95 14.30
C ASP A 456 -19.18 -2.22 13.40
N LEU A 457 -18.18 -2.98 12.96
CA LEU A 457 -17.09 -2.55 12.09
C LEU A 457 -17.17 -3.22 10.70
N SER A 458 -18.22 -4.00 10.44
CA SER A 458 -18.32 -4.85 9.24
C SER A 458 -18.42 -4.09 7.91
N HIS A 459 -18.73 -2.79 7.98
CA HIS A 459 -18.80 -1.87 6.85
C HIS A 459 -17.45 -1.20 6.49
N ILE A 460 -16.37 -1.46 7.24
CA ILE A 460 -15.06 -0.83 7.02
C ILE A 460 -14.30 -1.53 5.89
N SER A 461 -13.76 -0.75 4.96
CA SER A 461 -12.93 -1.27 3.86
C SER A 461 -11.46 -1.31 4.27
N TYR A 462 -10.80 -2.46 4.19
CA TYR A 462 -9.39 -2.62 4.56
C TYR A 462 -8.50 -2.76 3.31
N VAL A 463 -7.56 -1.84 3.13
CA VAL A 463 -6.52 -1.92 2.09
C VAL A 463 -5.15 -1.90 2.77
N ALA A 464 -4.31 -2.86 2.46
CA ALA A 464 -2.96 -2.95 2.98
C ALA A 464 -1.92 -2.83 1.86
N THR A 465 -0.75 -2.28 2.15
CA THR A 465 0.39 -2.24 1.23
C THR A 465 1.53 -3.09 1.79
N ALA A 466 2.24 -3.82 0.93
CA ALA A 466 3.51 -4.47 1.31
C ALA A 466 4.47 -4.55 0.14
N ASN A 467 5.78 -4.65 0.43
CA ASN A 467 6.80 -4.88 -0.58
C ASN A 467 7.08 -6.37 -0.81
N SER A 468 6.74 -7.23 0.17
CA SER A 468 6.85 -8.69 0.07
C SER A 468 5.88 -9.38 1.05
N VAL A 469 5.53 -10.63 0.78
CA VAL A 469 4.82 -11.51 1.73
C VAL A 469 5.77 -12.21 2.71
N ALA A 470 7.08 -12.10 2.52
CA ALA A 470 8.07 -12.70 3.41
C ALA A 470 7.97 -12.10 4.82
N GLY A 471 7.56 -12.93 5.80
CA GLY A 471 7.33 -12.52 7.19
C GLY A 471 5.85 -12.30 7.56
N LEU A 472 4.92 -12.31 6.60
CA LEU A 472 3.49 -12.22 6.89
C LEU A 472 2.94 -13.57 7.40
N PRO A 473 2.14 -13.61 8.48
CA PRO A 473 1.49 -14.84 8.95
C PRO A 473 0.48 -15.37 7.92
N ARG A 474 0.51 -16.68 7.64
CA ARG A 474 -0.42 -17.29 6.67
C ARG A 474 -1.91 -17.05 6.99
N PRO A 475 -2.40 -17.16 8.25
CA PRO A 475 -3.81 -16.87 8.57
C PRO A 475 -4.28 -15.43 8.29
N LEU A 476 -3.33 -14.50 8.10
CA LEU A 476 -3.58 -13.12 7.67
C LEU A 476 -3.57 -13.02 6.14
N LEU A 477 -2.63 -13.68 5.46
CA LEU A 477 -2.62 -13.81 4.00
C LEU A 477 -3.91 -14.46 3.48
N ASP A 478 -4.39 -15.51 4.15
CA ASP A 478 -5.63 -16.21 3.81
C ASP A 478 -6.89 -15.33 3.99
N ARG A 479 -6.80 -14.21 4.74
CA ARG A 479 -7.87 -13.20 4.93
C ARG A 479 -7.77 -12.01 3.98
N PHE A 480 -6.64 -11.81 3.30
CA PHE A 480 -6.45 -10.74 2.32
C PHE A 480 -6.50 -11.28 0.89
N ARG A 481 -7.20 -10.58 -0.02
CA ARG A 481 -6.98 -10.79 -1.45
C ARG A 481 -5.65 -10.17 -1.84
N VAL A 482 -4.63 -11.01 -1.91
CA VAL A 482 -3.28 -10.63 -2.36
C VAL A 482 -3.32 -10.27 -3.84
N VAL A 483 -2.88 -9.06 -4.19
CA VAL A 483 -2.84 -8.56 -5.57
C VAL A 483 -1.47 -7.94 -5.88
N THR A 484 -0.94 -8.18 -7.07
CA THR A 484 0.37 -7.63 -7.48
C THR A 484 0.18 -6.35 -8.28
N LEU A 485 0.60 -5.23 -7.70
CA LEU A 485 0.63 -3.92 -8.36
C LEU A 485 1.97 -3.77 -9.10
N ALA A 486 1.91 -3.77 -10.43
CA ALA A 486 3.08 -3.72 -11.30
C ALA A 486 3.83 -2.38 -11.21
N LEU A 487 5.09 -2.36 -11.64
CA LEU A 487 5.80 -1.09 -11.86
C LEU A 487 5.42 -0.47 -13.22
N PRO A 488 5.32 0.86 -13.34
CA PRO A 488 5.11 1.54 -14.61
C PRO A 488 6.27 1.29 -15.61
N SER A 489 5.95 0.58 -16.70
CA SER A 489 6.77 0.52 -17.92
C SER A 489 6.81 1.87 -18.66
N ARG A 490 7.64 1.96 -19.70
CA ARG A 490 7.78 3.15 -20.56
C ARG A 490 6.47 3.56 -21.24
N ASP A 491 5.64 2.59 -21.57
CA ASP A 491 4.36 2.76 -22.30
C ASP A 491 3.30 3.49 -21.46
N HIS A 492 3.53 3.60 -20.15
CA HIS A 492 2.69 4.35 -19.21
C HIS A 492 3.16 5.79 -19.00
N LEU A 493 4.31 6.19 -19.57
CA LEU A 493 4.96 7.47 -19.30
C LEU A 493 4.06 8.66 -19.60
N ASP A 494 3.40 8.68 -20.76
CA ASP A 494 2.60 9.82 -21.23
C ASP A 494 1.35 10.06 -20.36
N ALA A 495 0.83 9.01 -19.71
CA ALA A 495 -0.26 9.13 -18.74
C ALA A 495 0.22 9.61 -17.36
N LEU A 496 1.45 9.27 -16.97
CA LEU A 496 2.02 9.59 -15.67
C LEU A 496 2.69 10.96 -15.64
N LEU A 497 3.26 11.42 -16.76
CA LEU A 497 3.93 12.72 -16.85
C LEU A 497 3.04 13.89 -16.40
N PRO A 498 1.76 14.04 -16.83
CA PRO A 498 0.90 15.12 -16.35
C PRO A 498 0.74 15.14 -14.83
N ALA A 499 0.59 13.98 -14.19
CA ALA A 499 0.45 13.87 -12.74
C ALA A 499 1.78 14.11 -12.00
N VAL A 500 2.90 13.61 -12.54
CA VAL A 500 4.26 13.83 -12.00
C VAL A 500 4.67 15.30 -12.16
N ILE A 501 4.37 15.94 -13.29
CA ILE A 501 4.62 17.36 -13.53
C ILE A 501 3.75 18.22 -12.60
N ALA A 502 2.46 17.90 -12.45
CA ALA A 502 1.58 18.61 -11.50
C ALA A 502 1.99 18.41 -10.03
N GLY A 503 2.59 17.27 -9.69
CA GLY A 503 3.26 17.01 -8.42
C GLY A 503 4.49 17.90 -8.25
N LEU A 504 5.48 17.76 -9.14
CA LEU A 504 6.72 18.55 -9.13
C LEU A 504 6.47 20.07 -9.19
N ALA A 505 5.43 20.52 -9.88
CA ALA A 505 5.01 21.93 -9.89
C ALA A 505 4.54 22.35 -8.49
N ARG A 506 3.62 21.59 -7.88
CA ARG A 506 3.11 21.83 -6.52
C ARG A 506 4.23 21.80 -5.47
N ASP A 507 5.12 20.81 -5.55
CA ASP A 507 6.26 20.64 -4.65
C ASP A 507 7.30 21.78 -4.79
N ARG A 508 7.33 22.45 -5.96
CA ARG A 508 8.14 23.64 -6.24
C ARG A 508 7.38 24.97 -6.08
N GLY A 509 6.11 24.94 -5.66
CA GLY A 509 5.25 26.12 -5.54
C GLY A 509 4.84 26.78 -6.88
N LEU A 510 5.04 26.09 -8.01
CA LEU A 510 4.69 26.57 -9.35
C LEU A 510 3.21 26.29 -9.67
N ASP A 511 2.53 27.27 -10.24
CA ASP A 511 1.20 27.09 -10.80
C ASP A 511 1.27 26.25 -12.09
N ALA A 512 0.43 25.21 -12.18
CA ALA A 512 0.46 24.27 -13.31
C ALA A 512 0.17 24.93 -14.68
N ARG A 513 -0.42 26.12 -14.72
CA ARG A 513 -0.64 26.91 -15.95
C ARG A 513 0.62 27.61 -16.46
N TRP A 514 1.66 27.69 -15.63
CA TRP A 514 2.95 28.34 -15.94
C TRP A 514 4.02 27.32 -16.34
N VAL A 515 3.74 26.03 -16.18
CA VAL A 515 4.59 24.94 -16.67
C VAL A 515 4.16 24.61 -18.10
N ALA A 516 5.04 24.87 -19.07
CA ALA A 516 4.79 24.48 -20.45
C ALA A 516 4.62 22.94 -20.55
N PRO A 517 3.71 22.42 -21.39
CA PRO A 517 3.68 21.00 -21.68
C PRO A 517 4.98 20.59 -22.36
N LEU A 518 5.52 19.44 -21.96
CA LEU A 518 6.78 18.92 -22.50
C LEU A 518 6.69 18.74 -24.02
N ASP A 519 7.78 19.06 -24.72
CA ASP A 519 7.86 18.83 -26.16
C ASP A 519 8.16 17.36 -26.52
N ARG A 520 8.21 17.08 -27.83
CA ARG A 520 8.42 15.71 -28.34
C ARG A 520 9.82 15.17 -28.01
N ASP A 521 10.83 16.01 -28.02
CA ASP A 521 12.23 15.62 -27.82
C ASP A 521 12.52 15.49 -26.32
N GLU A 522 11.86 16.30 -25.48
CA GLU A 522 11.81 16.15 -24.02
C GLU A 522 11.11 14.84 -23.61
N HIS A 523 9.94 14.52 -24.18
CA HIS A 523 9.30 13.20 -23.99
C HIS A 523 10.25 12.06 -24.37
N ALA A 524 10.95 12.16 -25.51
CA ALA A 524 11.91 11.15 -25.93
C ALA A 524 13.14 11.02 -25.00
N ALA A 525 13.62 12.13 -24.43
CA ALA A 525 14.71 12.13 -23.44
C ALA A 525 14.30 11.43 -22.13
N ILE A 526 13.07 11.65 -21.66
CA ILE A 526 12.55 10.96 -20.46
C ILE A 526 12.26 9.47 -20.78
N ALA A 527 11.65 9.16 -21.92
CA ALA A 527 11.35 7.79 -22.34
C ALA A 527 12.61 6.93 -22.52
N SER A 528 13.69 7.51 -23.07
CA SER A 528 14.96 6.80 -23.27
C SER A 528 15.73 6.58 -21.95
N SER A 529 15.63 7.49 -20.98
CA SER A 529 16.28 7.39 -19.66
C SER A 529 15.51 6.55 -18.63
N TRP A 530 14.21 6.31 -18.83
CA TRP A 530 13.36 5.51 -17.92
C TRP A 530 13.81 4.05 -17.80
N LYS A 531 14.18 3.61 -16.58
CA LYS A 531 14.51 2.21 -16.23
C LYS A 531 13.55 1.62 -15.18
N GLY A 532 12.37 2.21 -15.01
CA GLY A 532 11.36 1.84 -14.00
C GLY A 532 10.98 3.03 -13.10
N ALA A 533 10.05 2.82 -12.17
CA ALA A 533 9.40 3.90 -11.41
C ALA A 533 10.37 4.88 -10.70
N ARG A 534 11.47 4.36 -10.12
CA ARG A 534 12.48 5.20 -9.46
C ARG A 534 13.24 6.12 -10.43
N SER A 535 13.34 5.77 -11.71
CA SER A 535 13.97 6.61 -12.72
C SER A 535 13.16 7.87 -13.05
N ALA A 536 11.84 7.88 -12.84
CA ALA A 536 11.00 9.05 -13.08
C ALA A 536 11.49 10.28 -12.30
N ILE A 537 11.72 10.08 -11.01
CA ILE A 537 12.03 11.12 -10.03
C ILE A 537 13.55 11.37 -9.99
N CYS A 538 14.38 10.35 -10.26
CA CYS A 538 15.84 10.50 -10.31
C CYS A 538 16.40 10.97 -11.67
N ALA A 539 15.70 10.82 -12.79
CA ALA A 539 16.18 11.37 -14.08
C ALA A 539 16.21 12.91 -14.07
N SER A 540 15.24 13.54 -13.40
CA SER A 540 15.23 14.99 -13.15
C SER A 540 16.37 15.49 -12.25
N SER A 541 17.05 14.60 -11.52
CA SER A 541 18.22 14.93 -10.68
C SER A 541 19.56 14.43 -11.25
N SER A 542 19.60 13.88 -12.47
CA SER A 542 20.85 13.43 -13.10
C SER A 542 20.97 13.81 -14.58
N LYS A 543 21.71 14.90 -14.84
CA LYS A 543 22.31 15.29 -16.14
C LYS A 543 21.40 15.73 -17.30
N SER A 544 20.09 15.94 -17.12
CA SER A 544 19.24 16.54 -18.18
C SER A 544 18.75 17.97 -17.87
N SER A 545 19.22 18.59 -16.80
CA SER A 545 18.79 19.90 -16.27
C SER A 545 19.20 21.13 -17.11
N TYR A 546 19.52 20.96 -18.40
CA TYR A 546 20.07 22.01 -19.28
C TYR A 546 19.40 22.10 -20.67
N ALA A 547 18.40 21.27 -20.97
CA ALA A 547 17.70 21.29 -22.27
C ALA A 547 16.52 22.29 -22.30
N ILE A 548 15.74 22.36 -21.21
CA ILE A 548 14.47 23.12 -21.13
C ILE A 548 14.73 24.63 -20.87
N ALA A 549 15.54 25.26 -21.73
CA ALA A 549 15.59 26.72 -22.00
C ALA A 549 16.84 27.13 -22.81
N THR A 550 16.93 26.81 -24.10
CA THR A 550 17.52 27.72 -25.13
C THR A 550 17.29 27.20 -26.55
N PRO A 551 16.90 28.04 -27.53
CA PRO A 551 16.74 27.61 -28.92
C PRO A 551 18.09 27.51 -29.63
N THR A 552 18.70 26.31 -29.66
CA THR A 552 19.92 26.02 -30.42
C THR A 552 19.62 25.18 -31.67
N ARG A 553 20.35 25.44 -32.77
CA ARG A 553 20.15 24.76 -34.06
C ARG A 553 20.80 23.38 -34.05
N PRO A 554 20.27 22.39 -34.80
CA PRO A 554 20.83 21.05 -34.84
C PRO A 554 22.16 20.99 -35.60
N GLY A 555 23.12 20.22 -35.10
CA GLY A 555 24.37 19.92 -35.82
C GLY A 555 25.43 19.18 -35.00
N THR A 556 25.86 18.01 -35.51
CA THR A 556 27.08 17.24 -35.18
C THR A 556 27.26 16.65 -33.77
N GLU A 557 27.54 15.34 -33.74
CA GLU A 557 28.04 14.56 -32.61
C GLU A 557 29.55 14.77 -32.38
N THR A 558 30.09 14.39 -31.21
CA THR A 558 31.31 13.55 -31.01
C THR A 558 31.63 13.38 -29.51
N THR A 559 32.38 12.33 -29.16
CA THR A 559 32.53 11.71 -27.81
C THR A 559 33.90 12.02 -27.15
N ILE A 560 34.09 11.59 -25.87
CA ILE A 560 35.36 11.19 -25.18
C ILE A 560 35.96 12.09 -24.03
N MET A 561 35.76 11.61 -22.79
CA MET A 561 36.71 11.38 -21.66
C MET A 561 37.54 12.47 -20.90
N TYR A 562 37.46 12.36 -19.56
CA TYR A 562 38.51 12.43 -18.50
C TYR A 562 39.20 13.72 -17.99
N LYS A 563 38.85 14.05 -16.72
CA LYS A 563 39.67 14.44 -15.54
C LYS A 563 40.57 15.72 -15.54
N PRO A 564 40.98 16.24 -14.35
CA PRO A 564 41.22 17.68 -14.15
C PRO A 564 42.63 18.09 -13.68
N SER A 565 42.95 19.40 -13.79
CA SER A 565 43.73 20.17 -12.77
C SER A 565 43.83 21.69 -13.08
N ASN A 566 43.84 22.51 -12.02
CA ASN A 566 44.50 23.83 -11.82
C ASN A 566 44.49 24.96 -12.91
N THR A 567 43.73 26.03 -12.63
CA THR A 567 44.11 27.49 -12.52
C THR A 567 45.23 28.13 -13.40
N PRO A 568 45.22 29.48 -13.64
CA PRO A 568 44.12 30.44 -13.88
C PRO A 568 44.45 31.47 -15.03
N PHE A 569 43.86 32.68 -15.03
CA PHE A 569 44.02 33.86 -15.95
C PHE A 569 43.34 33.83 -17.34
N GLY A 570 43.01 35.01 -17.91
CA GLY A 570 43.19 35.13 -19.38
C GLY A 570 42.69 36.32 -20.23
N LEU A 571 41.54 36.99 -19.98
CA LEU A 571 41.02 38.10 -20.84
C LEU A 571 40.62 37.71 -22.31
N PRO A 572 40.04 38.60 -23.18
CA PRO A 572 38.92 38.21 -24.09
C PRO A 572 39.24 38.24 -25.62
N TRP A 573 38.33 38.83 -26.44
CA TRP A 573 38.31 39.01 -27.93
C TRP A 573 37.69 37.83 -28.72
N ARG A 574 36.94 38.01 -29.82
CA ARG A 574 36.15 39.15 -30.39
C ARG A 574 35.09 38.60 -31.38
N ARG A 575 34.02 39.37 -31.69
CA ARG A 575 33.06 39.06 -32.78
C ARG A 575 33.59 39.52 -34.17
N PRO A 576 33.38 38.73 -35.24
CA PRO A 576 33.31 39.19 -36.63
C PRO A 576 31.87 39.35 -37.15
N THR A 577 31.71 39.99 -38.31
CA THR A 577 30.47 40.59 -38.82
C THR A 577 29.84 39.88 -40.03
N ASN A 578 28.50 39.69 -40.00
CA ASN A 578 27.53 39.86 -41.12
C ASN A 578 27.73 39.01 -42.42
N PRO A 579 26.82 39.03 -43.45
CA PRO A 579 25.53 39.72 -43.56
C PRO A 579 24.33 38.90 -44.15
N LEU A 580 23.20 39.59 -44.34
CA LEU A 580 22.09 39.33 -45.30
C LEU A 580 21.23 38.04 -45.17
N VAL A 581 20.06 38.19 -44.54
CA VAL A 581 18.76 37.72 -45.09
C VAL A 581 17.70 38.79 -44.79
N LYS A 582 16.77 39.08 -45.71
CA LYS A 582 15.58 39.91 -45.43
C LYS A 582 14.45 39.05 -44.87
N ALA A 583 13.87 39.44 -43.74
CA ALA A 583 12.64 38.83 -43.24
C ALA A 583 11.39 39.42 -43.96
N PRO A 584 10.34 38.62 -44.22
CA PRO A 584 9.04 39.12 -44.65
C PRO A 584 8.24 39.71 -43.47
N SER A 585 7.31 40.59 -43.81
CA SER A 585 6.43 41.41 -42.97
C SER A 585 5.76 40.71 -41.78
N GLU A 586 5.88 41.37 -40.62
CA GLU A 586 4.85 41.66 -39.60
C GLU A 586 3.59 40.76 -39.51
N VAL A 587 3.42 40.15 -38.33
CA VAL A 587 2.10 39.87 -37.75
C VAL A 587 1.96 40.77 -36.51
N PRO A 588 0.96 41.67 -36.45
CA PRO A 588 0.80 42.58 -35.31
C PRO A 588 0.04 41.91 -34.15
N GLY A 589 0.44 42.17 -32.91
CA GLY A 589 -0.46 42.02 -31.75
C GLY A 589 -0.19 40.89 -30.75
N SER A 590 1.07 40.56 -30.45
CA SER A 590 1.43 39.92 -29.17
C SER A 590 2.40 40.81 -28.41
N GLN A 591 1.88 41.62 -27.48
CA GLN A 591 2.73 42.31 -26.51
C GLN A 591 3.28 41.27 -25.53
N GLU A 592 4.59 41.05 -25.55
CA GLU A 592 5.27 40.38 -24.44
C GLU A 592 5.07 41.26 -23.19
N VAL A 593 4.37 40.72 -22.18
CA VAL A 593 4.26 41.39 -20.89
C VAL A 593 5.58 41.17 -20.18
N ASP A 594 6.35 42.24 -20.05
CA ASP A 594 7.59 42.28 -19.29
C ASP A 594 7.28 41.96 -17.81
N LEU A 595 7.53 40.71 -17.42
CA LEU A 595 7.38 40.21 -16.05
C LEU A 595 8.64 40.41 -15.21
N SER A 596 9.37 41.51 -15.43
CA SER A 596 10.24 42.12 -14.42
C SER A 596 9.43 42.79 -13.29
N THR A 597 8.35 42.13 -12.83
CA THR A 597 7.55 42.59 -11.69
C THR A 597 8.41 42.62 -10.44
N ASP A 598 8.61 43.83 -9.92
CA ASP A 598 9.36 44.11 -8.70
C ASP A 598 8.93 43.21 -7.53
N ALA A 599 9.88 42.87 -6.66
CA ALA A 599 9.60 42.18 -5.40
C ALA A 599 8.60 42.98 -4.54
N GLU A 600 8.66 44.32 -4.56
CA GLU A 600 7.68 45.17 -3.87
C GLU A 600 6.28 45.08 -4.49
N THR A 601 6.19 44.95 -5.83
CA THR A 601 4.92 44.69 -6.53
C THR A 601 4.36 43.32 -6.16
N THR A 602 5.22 42.30 -6.10
CA THR A 602 4.83 40.91 -5.80
C THR A 602 4.34 40.75 -4.35
N GLU A 603 5.04 41.35 -3.38
CA GLU A 603 4.60 41.39 -1.97
C GLU A 603 3.33 42.23 -1.80
N THR A 604 3.13 43.28 -2.60
CA THR A 604 1.87 44.06 -2.62
C THR A 604 0.69 43.20 -3.10
N MET A 605 0.89 42.34 -4.11
CA MET A 605 -0.12 41.37 -4.54
C MET A 605 -0.40 40.31 -3.46
N ALA A 606 0.64 39.79 -2.79
CA ALA A 606 0.49 38.84 -1.68
C ALA A 606 -0.37 39.42 -0.54
N ARG A 607 -0.06 40.63 -0.08
CA ARG A 607 -0.85 41.37 0.94
C ARG A 607 -2.30 41.60 0.49
N SER A 608 -2.49 41.91 -0.80
CA SER A 608 -3.83 42.13 -1.37
C SER A 608 -4.70 40.86 -1.33
N LEU A 609 -4.10 39.69 -1.57
CA LEU A 609 -4.78 38.39 -1.44
C LEU A 609 -5.11 38.07 0.03
N GLU A 610 -4.15 38.24 0.94
CA GLU A 610 -4.34 38.03 2.40
C GLU A 610 -5.44 38.93 2.97
N ALA A 611 -5.49 40.20 2.54
CA ALA A 611 -6.50 41.17 2.97
C ALA A 611 -7.94 40.79 2.60
N THR A 612 -8.15 39.84 1.67
CA THR A 612 -9.49 39.30 1.37
C THR A 612 -10.02 38.32 2.43
N GLY A 613 -9.15 37.79 3.29
CA GLY A 613 -9.46 36.72 4.24
C GLY A 613 -9.64 35.31 3.63
N ASN A 614 -9.70 35.19 2.30
CA ASN A 614 -9.91 33.90 1.61
C ASN A 614 -8.61 33.11 1.37
N TYR A 615 -7.45 33.78 1.51
CA TYR A 615 -6.14 33.20 1.21
C TYR A 615 -5.19 33.39 2.38
N LYS A 616 -4.40 32.36 2.70
CA LYS A 616 -3.22 32.48 3.54
C LYS A 616 -1.98 32.28 2.66
N VAL A 617 -1.23 33.35 2.44
CA VAL A 617 0.02 33.29 1.66
C VAL A 617 1.16 32.97 2.63
N LEU A 618 1.95 31.94 2.32
CA LEU A 618 3.17 31.64 3.07
C LEU A 618 4.35 32.32 2.37
N ARG A 619 5.21 32.99 3.13
CA ARG A 619 6.44 33.63 2.62
C ARG A 619 7.63 32.69 2.85
N ARG A 620 8.58 32.68 1.91
CA ARG A 620 9.83 31.93 2.09
C ARG A 620 10.59 32.56 3.26
N LEU A 621 11.10 31.72 4.17
CA LEU A 621 11.97 32.14 5.25
C LEU A 621 13.23 32.78 4.68
N VAL A 622 13.49 34.03 5.06
CA VAL A 622 14.72 34.75 4.75
C VAL A 622 15.59 34.75 6.01
N PRO A 623 16.76 34.10 6.00
CA PRO A 623 17.72 34.17 7.10
C PRO A 623 18.04 35.60 7.53
N ARG A 624 17.89 35.90 8.82
CA ARG A 624 18.29 37.21 9.38
C ARG A 624 19.80 37.35 9.30
N SER A 625 20.29 38.52 8.86
CA SER A 625 21.73 38.81 8.82
C SER A 625 22.36 38.79 10.22
N THR A 626 23.64 38.44 10.30
CA THR A 626 24.42 38.53 11.55
C THR A 626 24.59 39.98 12.01
N GLN A 627 24.53 40.21 13.32
CA GLN A 627 24.64 41.51 13.97
C GLN A 627 25.33 41.38 15.34
N PRO A 628 26.13 42.37 15.78
CA PRO A 628 26.74 42.35 17.11
C PRO A 628 25.70 42.22 18.22
N ARG A 629 25.93 41.33 19.20
CA ARG A 629 25.12 41.29 20.43
C ARG A 629 25.38 42.52 21.31
N SER A 630 24.44 42.88 22.18
CA SER A 630 24.78 43.72 23.32
C SER A 630 25.70 42.96 24.28
N ALA A 631 26.56 43.68 25.00
CA ALA A 631 27.41 43.13 26.04
C ALA A 631 26.58 42.44 27.16
N THR A 632 25.36 42.92 27.40
CA THR A 632 24.40 42.39 28.39
C THR A 632 23.68 41.12 27.97
N ASP A 633 23.67 40.80 26.67
CA ASP A 633 22.86 39.71 26.13
C ASP A 633 23.48 38.36 26.50
N ARG A 634 22.62 37.42 26.89
CA ARG A 634 23.00 36.02 27.03
C ARG A 634 23.13 35.39 25.65
N ILE A 635 23.99 34.39 25.55
CA ILE A 635 24.22 33.68 24.29
C ILE A 635 23.40 32.40 24.33
N GLY A 636 22.52 32.22 23.34
CA GLY A 636 21.92 30.94 23.02
C GLY A 636 22.61 30.32 21.80
N LEU A 637 22.47 29.01 21.66
CA LEU A 637 22.85 28.27 20.46
C LEU A 637 21.61 27.50 20.00
N ILE A 638 21.28 27.58 18.71
CA ILE A 638 20.43 26.59 18.04
C ILE A 638 21.36 25.63 17.29
N ILE A 639 21.06 24.34 17.30
CA ILE A 639 21.84 23.29 16.61
C ILE A 639 20.89 22.29 15.95
N ASP A 640 21.29 21.78 14.79
CA ASP A 640 20.62 20.69 14.08
C ASP A 640 21.68 19.81 13.37
N LEU A 641 21.36 18.54 13.10
CA LEU A 641 22.32 17.54 12.59
C LEU A 641 21.67 16.58 11.58
N GLU A 642 22.12 16.64 10.33
CA GLU A 642 21.81 15.62 9.33
C GLU A 642 22.76 14.43 9.44
N THR A 643 22.23 13.23 9.23
CA THR A 643 22.90 11.97 9.57
C THR A 643 22.56 10.86 8.58
N THR A 644 23.33 9.75 8.60
CA THR A 644 23.03 8.56 7.78
C THR A 644 21.79 7.77 8.24
N GLY A 645 21.05 8.23 9.26
CA GLY A 645 19.83 7.58 9.75
C GLY A 645 19.54 7.84 11.24
N LEU A 646 18.42 7.28 11.72
CA LEU A 646 17.84 7.64 13.02
C LEU A 646 18.44 6.92 14.25
N ASP A 647 19.39 5.99 14.08
CA ASP A 647 20.05 5.32 15.20
C ASP A 647 21.18 6.19 15.76
N THR A 648 20.90 6.92 16.84
CA THR A 648 21.85 7.77 17.57
C THR A 648 23.11 7.06 18.07
N THR A 649 23.14 5.72 18.08
CA THR A 649 24.31 4.92 18.49
C THR A 649 25.15 4.47 17.30
N ARG A 650 24.55 4.28 16.11
CA ARG A 650 25.21 3.66 14.94
C ARG A 650 25.37 4.54 13.71
N ASN A 651 24.41 5.42 13.41
CA ASN A 651 24.50 6.29 12.23
C ASN A 651 25.57 7.37 12.41
N GLU A 652 26.03 7.98 11.32
CA GLU A 652 27.12 8.98 11.31
C GLU A 652 26.56 10.36 10.95
N VAL A 653 27.23 11.43 11.37
CA VAL A 653 26.88 12.81 10.95
C VAL A 653 27.32 13.06 9.51
N LEU A 654 26.50 13.79 8.76
CA LEU A 654 26.75 14.26 7.39
C LEU A 654 26.91 15.78 7.34
N GLU A 655 26.01 16.50 8.03
CA GLU A 655 26.04 17.95 8.19
C GLU A 655 25.69 18.31 9.63
N ILE A 656 26.43 19.25 10.22
CA ILE A 656 26.07 19.91 11.48
C ILE A 656 25.99 21.41 11.20
N ALA A 657 24.91 22.05 11.65
CA ALA A 657 24.79 23.49 11.62
C ALA A 657 24.42 24.02 13.02
N ALA A 658 24.85 25.25 13.31
CA ALA A 658 24.47 25.92 14.53
C ALA A 658 24.38 27.44 14.35
N ILE A 659 23.36 28.05 14.97
CA ILE A 659 23.16 29.50 14.99
C ILE A 659 23.41 30.02 16.41
N LYS A 660 24.41 30.88 16.56
CA LYS A 660 24.73 31.55 17.83
C LYS A 660 23.93 32.84 17.89
N PHE A 661 23.07 33.01 18.89
CA PHE A 661 22.14 34.14 18.99
C PHE A 661 22.23 34.87 20.32
N GLY A 662 22.03 36.18 20.30
CA GLY A 662 21.88 37.01 21.49
C GLY A 662 20.44 36.97 21.99
N TYR A 663 20.23 36.92 23.31
CA TYR A 663 18.92 37.13 23.90
C TYR A 663 18.98 37.95 25.21
N ALA A 664 18.00 38.83 25.37
CA ALA A 664 17.82 39.69 26.53
C ALA A 664 16.52 39.33 27.24
N GLY A 665 16.62 38.83 28.48
CA GLY A 665 15.49 38.32 29.26
C GLY A 665 14.87 37.07 28.62
N ASP A 666 13.93 37.30 27.70
CA ASP A 666 13.08 36.31 27.05
C ASP A 666 12.92 36.54 25.52
N ARG A 667 13.60 37.54 24.94
CA ARG A 667 13.58 37.88 23.50
C ARG A 667 14.93 37.68 22.83
N ILE A 668 14.93 37.14 21.62
CA ILE A 668 16.10 37.10 20.72
C ILE A 668 16.40 38.53 20.26
N THR A 669 17.64 38.99 20.46
CA THR A 669 18.10 40.35 20.13
C THR A 669 18.88 40.40 18.82
N SER A 670 19.76 39.44 18.57
CA SER A 670 20.54 39.33 17.32
C SER A 670 20.87 37.88 16.97
N ILE A 671 21.15 37.61 15.68
CA ILE A 671 21.99 36.48 15.31
C ILE A 671 23.44 36.98 15.39
N ILE A 672 24.27 36.32 16.18
CA ILE A 672 25.67 36.70 16.41
C ILE A 672 26.53 36.14 15.27
N ASP A 673 26.39 34.84 15.01
CA ASP A 673 27.27 34.08 14.14
C ASP A 673 26.60 32.74 13.72
N THR A 674 27.11 32.10 12.67
CA THR A 674 26.56 30.86 12.09
C THR A 674 27.68 29.87 11.74
N PHE A 675 27.57 28.63 12.23
CA PHE A 675 28.45 27.53 11.90
C PHE A 675 27.74 26.52 10.99
N GLN A 676 28.47 25.98 10.02
CA GLN A 676 28.03 24.90 9.15
C GLN A 676 29.25 24.04 8.81
N GLY A 677 29.15 22.73 8.95
CA GLY A 677 30.26 21.81 8.70
C GLY A 677 29.77 20.46 8.16
N PHE A 678 30.42 20.00 7.09
CA PHE A 678 30.19 18.68 6.51
C PHE A 678 31.16 17.64 7.08
N GLN A 679 30.70 16.39 7.13
CA GLN A 679 31.45 15.24 7.61
C GLN A 679 31.29 14.07 6.62
N GLN A 680 32.40 13.54 6.11
CA GLN A 680 32.38 12.29 5.36
C GLN A 680 32.05 11.11 6.29
N PRO A 681 31.04 10.28 5.97
CA PRO A 681 30.76 9.04 6.68
C PRO A 681 31.75 7.93 6.26
N SER A 682 31.85 6.89 7.08
CA SER A 682 32.70 5.70 6.82
C SER A 682 32.19 4.80 5.68
N ALA A 683 30.90 4.90 5.34
CA ALA A 683 30.23 4.15 4.28
C ALA A 683 29.42 5.09 3.37
N PRO A 684 29.20 4.75 2.08
CA PRO A 684 28.45 5.60 1.15
C PRO A 684 27.05 5.96 1.66
N ILE A 685 26.61 7.19 1.39
CA ILE A 685 25.30 7.68 1.82
C ILE A 685 24.19 6.90 1.11
N GLU A 686 23.25 6.34 1.87
CA GLU A 686 22.10 5.65 1.28
C GLU A 686 21.28 6.64 0.43
N PRO A 687 20.84 6.29 -0.80
CA PRO A 687 20.08 7.21 -1.65
C PRO A 687 18.78 7.74 -1.03
N ALA A 688 18.22 7.07 -0.02
CA ALA A 688 17.07 7.55 0.75
C ALA A 688 17.44 8.74 1.68
N ILE A 689 18.66 8.76 2.23
CA ILE A 689 19.18 9.88 3.03
C ILE A 689 19.51 11.06 2.11
N THR A 690 20.22 10.84 0.99
CA THR A 690 20.47 11.88 -0.01
C THR A 690 19.17 12.47 -0.59
N ALA A 691 18.12 11.67 -0.76
CA ALA A 691 16.81 12.16 -1.20
C ALA A 691 16.04 12.92 -0.12
N LEU A 692 16.39 12.76 1.16
CA LEU A 692 15.83 13.51 2.28
C LEU A 692 16.57 14.83 2.49
N THR A 693 17.89 14.78 2.59
CA THR A 693 18.74 15.90 3.03
C THR A 693 19.41 16.66 1.88
N GLY A 694 19.33 16.15 0.66
CA GLY A 694 20.09 16.66 -0.49
C GLY A 694 21.60 16.37 -0.45
N ILE A 695 22.14 15.84 0.65
CA ILE A 695 23.58 15.62 0.84
C ILE A 695 24.03 14.37 0.07
N THR A 696 24.93 14.54 -0.90
CA THR A 696 25.55 13.45 -1.67
C THR A 696 26.94 13.10 -1.14
N ASP A 697 27.45 11.90 -1.45
CA ASP A 697 28.85 11.52 -1.13
C ASP A 697 29.85 12.58 -1.65
N THR A 698 29.60 13.14 -2.83
CA THR A 698 30.46 14.16 -3.46
C THR A 698 30.38 15.55 -2.82
N MET A 699 29.39 15.81 -1.95
CA MET A 699 29.36 17.04 -1.13
C MET A 699 30.22 16.90 0.13
N VAL A 700 30.34 15.67 0.66
CA VAL A 700 31.09 15.38 1.89
C VAL A 700 32.47 14.77 1.66
N GLU A 701 32.82 14.38 0.42
CA GLU A 701 34.10 13.77 0.05
C GLU A 701 35.29 14.64 0.50
N GLY A 702 36.11 14.13 1.43
CA GLY A 702 37.26 14.83 2.02
C GLY A 702 36.92 15.85 3.11
N TYR A 703 35.65 16.08 3.44
CA TYR A 703 35.24 17.00 4.51
C TYR A 703 35.21 16.32 5.88
N HIS A 704 35.78 17.00 6.87
CA HIS A 704 35.65 16.66 8.28
C HIS A 704 35.34 17.93 9.08
N VAL A 705 34.47 17.82 10.08
CA VAL A 705 34.12 18.95 10.95
C VAL A 705 35.30 19.26 11.88
N ASP A 706 35.80 20.49 11.85
CA ASP A 706 36.80 20.95 12.82
C ASP A 706 36.16 21.04 14.22
N SER A 707 36.42 20.02 15.03
CA SER A 707 36.00 19.93 16.42
C SER A 707 36.50 21.10 17.28
N THR A 708 37.63 21.71 16.93
CA THR A 708 38.22 22.84 17.67
C THR A 708 37.46 24.13 17.38
N ALA A 709 37.18 24.38 16.09
CA ALA A 709 36.34 25.50 15.66
C ALA A 709 34.91 25.36 16.22
N LEU A 710 34.34 24.15 16.19
CA LEU A 710 33.03 23.88 16.76
C LEU A 710 33.00 24.08 18.29
N GLU A 711 34.02 23.62 19.03
CA GLU A 711 34.10 23.86 20.49
C GLU A 711 34.15 25.36 20.81
N GLN A 712 34.96 26.13 20.07
CA GLN A 712 35.03 27.59 20.20
C GLN A 712 33.70 28.28 19.81
N PHE A 713 33.00 27.75 18.81
CA PHE A 713 31.68 28.23 18.40
C PHE A 713 30.60 27.92 19.46
N VAL A 714 30.66 26.77 20.12
CA VAL A 714 29.74 26.42 21.22
C VAL A 714 30.08 27.15 22.52
N ALA A 715 31.35 27.51 22.74
CA ALA A 715 31.82 28.16 23.96
C ALA A 715 31.04 29.45 24.31
N ASN A 716 30.82 29.63 25.62
CA ASN A 716 30.03 30.71 26.24
C ASN A 716 28.52 30.72 25.91
N SER A 717 28.00 29.71 25.19
CA SER A 717 26.55 29.50 25.12
C SER A 717 26.00 29.15 26.52
N HIS A 718 24.89 29.77 26.88
CA HIS A 718 24.19 29.56 28.15
C HIS A 718 23.13 28.45 28.02
N ILE A 719 22.69 28.17 26.79
CA ILE A 719 21.76 27.11 26.44
C ILE A 719 21.98 26.70 24.98
N VAL A 720 21.91 25.39 24.74
CA VAL A 720 21.86 24.76 23.41
C VAL A 720 20.44 24.27 23.17
N ILE A 721 19.89 24.57 22.00
CA ILE A 721 18.50 24.28 21.63
C ILE A 721 18.54 23.51 20.32
N ALA A 722 17.85 22.37 20.27
CA ALA A 722 17.58 21.69 19.01
C ALA A 722 16.08 21.44 18.87
N HIS A 723 15.59 21.17 17.66
CA HIS A 723 14.17 20.86 17.50
C HIS A 723 13.82 19.53 18.18
N ASN A 724 14.68 18.52 18.04
CA ASN A 724 14.48 17.17 18.56
C ASN A 724 15.66 16.72 19.43
N ALA A 725 16.01 17.48 20.49
CA ALA A 725 17.21 17.21 21.28
C ALA A 725 17.31 15.79 21.89
N ALA A 726 16.23 14.99 21.88
CA ALA A 726 16.25 13.55 22.19
C ALA A 726 17.01 12.68 21.15
N PHE A 727 17.27 13.24 19.96
CA PHE A 727 18.14 12.74 18.90
C PHE A 727 19.43 13.55 18.87
N ASP A 728 19.33 14.85 18.59
CA ASP A 728 20.46 15.74 18.27
C ASP A 728 21.56 15.72 19.34
N ARG A 729 21.16 15.82 20.61
CA ARG A 729 22.09 15.80 21.75
C ARG A 729 22.92 14.52 21.82
N LYS A 730 22.32 13.37 21.52
CA LYS A 730 22.99 12.07 21.65
C LYS A 730 24.01 11.86 20.55
N VAL A 731 23.67 12.27 19.32
CA VAL A 731 24.59 12.29 18.19
C VAL A 731 25.75 13.25 18.49
N ALA A 732 25.43 14.48 18.91
CA ALA A 732 26.40 15.52 19.22
C ALA A 732 27.35 15.13 20.38
N GLU A 733 26.84 14.62 21.51
CA GLU A 733 27.66 14.17 22.64
C GLU A 733 28.59 12.99 22.30
N ARG A 734 28.18 12.11 21.36
CA ARG A 734 28.98 10.96 20.91
C ARG A 734 30.14 11.36 19.98
N HIS A 735 29.92 12.33 19.08
CA HIS A 735 30.97 12.82 18.17
C HIS A 735 31.85 13.91 18.81
N TRP A 736 31.27 14.77 19.64
CA TRP A 736 31.92 15.93 20.24
C TRP A 736 31.59 16.03 21.75
N PRO A 737 32.38 15.36 22.61
CA PRO A 737 32.07 15.21 24.03
C PRO A 737 31.87 16.52 24.82
N PHE A 738 32.36 17.67 24.35
CA PHE A 738 32.14 18.96 25.02
C PHE A 738 30.66 19.37 25.11
N PHE A 739 29.79 18.89 24.22
CA PHE A 739 28.33 19.09 24.34
C PHE A 739 27.73 18.48 25.62
N ALA A 740 28.45 17.57 26.27
CA ALA A 740 28.05 16.99 27.55
C ALA A 740 28.07 18.00 28.71
N ASN A 741 28.80 19.11 28.54
CA ASN A 741 28.91 20.21 29.50
C ASN A 741 27.91 21.35 29.23
N CYS A 742 27.09 21.24 28.18
CA CYS A 742 26.12 22.26 27.80
C CYS A 742 24.75 22.03 28.48
N HIS A 743 24.03 23.11 28.77
CA HIS A 743 22.61 23.06 29.13
C HIS A 743 21.79 22.89 27.85
N TRP A 744 20.98 21.83 27.74
CA TRP A 744 20.15 21.57 26.55
C TRP A 744 18.66 21.81 26.78
N ALA A 745 17.98 22.24 25.72
CA ALA A 745 16.52 22.26 25.59
C ALA A 745 16.06 21.74 24.22
N CYS A 746 14.79 21.35 24.13
CA CYS A 746 14.16 20.76 22.95
C CYS A 746 12.95 21.62 22.57
N SER A 747 12.93 22.27 21.40
CA SER A 747 11.79 23.14 21.06
C SER A 747 10.50 22.36 20.79
N ALA A 748 10.57 21.12 20.28
CA ALA A 748 9.38 20.29 20.08
C ALA A 748 8.72 19.81 21.39
N MET A 749 9.50 19.54 22.45
CA MET A 749 9.00 18.97 23.71
C MET A 749 9.07 19.91 24.93
N GLY A 750 9.74 21.05 24.81
CA GLY A 750 9.90 22.04 25.89
C GLY A 750 8.81 23.11 25.93
N ILE A 751 7.98 23.20 24.89
CA ILE A 751 6.86 24.14 24.75
C ILE A 751 5.60 23.31 24.49
N ASP A 752 4.51 23.57 25.21
CA ASP A 752 3.22 22.94 24.90
C ASP A 752 2.51 23.73 23.80
N TRP A 753 2.94 23.50 22.56
CA TRP A 753 2.36 24.13 21.38
C TRP A 753 0.84 23.94 21.28
N LYS A 754 0.30 22.81 21.79
CA LYS A 754 -1.15 22.54 21.77
C LYS A 754 -1.92 23.41 22.75
N ALA A 755 -1.39 23.65 23.96
CA ALA A 755 -1.96 24.62 24.90
C ALA A 755 -1.99 26.05 24.32
N HIS A 756 -1.12 26.36 23.37
CA HIS A 756 -1.09 27.62 22.62
C HIS A 756 -1.87 27.57 21.28
N GLY A 757 -2.76 26.59 21.08
CA GLY A 757 -3.65 26.51 19.92
C GLY A 757 -3.00 26.02 18.62
N LEU A 758 -1.78 25.49 18.69
CA LEU A 758 -1.00 25.01 17.54
C LEU A 758 -1.07 23.47 17.52
N ALA A 759 -1.59 22.88 16.43
CA ALA A 759 -2.07 21.49 16.45
C ALA A 759 -0.98 20.41 16.68
N GLY A 760 0.30 20.74 16.54
CA GLY A 760 1.40 19.82 16.82
C GLY A 760 2.78 20.44 16.68
N ALA A 761 3.78 19.78 17.28
CA ALA A 761 5.13 20.31 17.45
C ALA A 761 6.09 20.05 16.28
N ARG A 762 5.61 19.86 15.04
CA ARG A 762 6.48 19.65 13.87
C ARG A 762 6.94 20.99 13.28
N LEU A 763 8.24 21.18 13.10
CA LEU A 763 8.86 22.44 12.64
C LEU A 763 8.15 23.08 11.44
N ALA A 764 8.06 22.39 10.30
CA ALA A 764 7.40 22.90 9.10
C ALA A 764 5.91 23.26 9.31
N TYR A 765 5.21 22.53 10.18
CA TYR A 765 3.81 22.86 10.52
C TYR A 765 3.73 24.13 11.38
N LEU A 766 4.55 24.24 12.43
CA LEU A 766 4.67 25.44 13.24
C LEU A 766 4.99 26.66 12.37
N LEU A 767 5.99 26.56 11.48
CA LEU A 767 6.37 27.62 10.56
C LEU A 767 5.21 28.03 9.63
N SER A 768 4.47 27.06 9.09
CA SER A 768 3.29 27.33 8.25
C SER A 768 2.16 28.03 9.02
N GLN A 769 2.00 27.78 10.32
CA GLN A 769 1.08 28.54 11.17
C GLN A 769 1.54 29.99 11.34
N CYS A 770 2.85 30.22 11.40
CA CYS A 770 3.49 31.54 11.47
C CYS A 770 3.49 32.32 10.13
N GLY A 771 3.01 31.74 9.03
CA GLY A 771 2.98 32.38 7.71
C GLY A 771 4.27 32.23 6.90
N LEU A 772 5.12 31.27 7.27
CA LEU A 772 6.46 31.07 6.73
C LEU A 772 6.68 29.62 6.24
N PHE A 773 7.62 29.42 5.31
CA PHE A 773 8.10 28.09 4.90
C PHE A 773 9.60 28.09 4.59
N HIS A 774 10.26 26.95 4.78
CA HIS A 774 11.66 26.71 4.40
C HIS A 774 11.76 25.41 3.62
N ASP A 775 12.90 25.17 2.97
CA ASP A 775 13.26 23.84 2.49
C ASP A 775 13.76 23.06 3.72
N ALA A 776 13.11 21.94 4.03
CA ALA A 776 13.37 21.17 5.25
C ALA A 776 14.44 20.09 5.02
N HIS A 777 15.04 19.62 6.12
CA HIS A 777 16.14 18.67 6.14
C HIS A 777 17.46 19.24 5.60
N ARG A 778 17.71 20.50 5.95
CA ARG A 778 19.03 21.14 5.85
C ARG A 778 19.32 21.81 7.17
N ALA A 779 20.34 21.33 7.88
CA ALA A 779 20.53 21.67 9.29
C ALA A 779 20.56 23.20 9.56
N LEU A 780 21.11 24.01 8.64
CA LEU A 780 21.14 25.46 8.82
C LEU A 780 19.78 26.15 8.59
N ASP A 781 19.00 25.66 7.62
CA ASP A 781 17.65 26.18 7.34
C ASP A 781 16.65 25.76 8.44
N ASP A 782 16.74 24.52 8.91
CA ASP A 782 16.02 24.02 10.09
C ASP A 782 16.43 24.81 11.37
N CYS A 783 17.71 25.15 11.55
CA CYS A 783 18.13 26.07 12.62
C CYS A 783 17.49 27.46 12.50
N HIS A 784 17.41 28.05 11.31
CA HIS A 784 16.75 29.34 11.10
C HIS A 784 15.24 29.24 11.35
N ALA A 785 14.60 28.15 10.94
CA ALA A 785 13.19 27.90 11.22
C ALA A 785 12.91 27.76 12.73
N VAL A 786 13.80 27.09 13.48
CA VAL A 786 13.72 27.04 14.95
C VAL A 786 13.90 28.42 15.57
N LEU A 787 14.74 29.30 15.01
CA LEU A 787 14.94 30.66 15.49
C LEU A 787 13.66 31.50 15.40
N GLU A 788 12.93 31.42 14.28
CA GLU A 788 11.69 32.17 14.08
C GLU A 788 10.58 31.71 15.04
N ILE A 789 10.32 30.40 15.18
CA ILE A 789 9.27 29.91 16.10
C ILE A 789 9.57 30.22 17.58
N LEU A 790 10.83 30.48 17.93
CA LEU A 790 11.24 30.91 19.28
C LEU A 790 11.19 32.44 19.46
N ALA A 791 11.32 33.22 18.39
CA ALA A 791 11.20 34.68 18.43
C ALA A 791 9.75 35.17 18.58
N LEU A 792 8.78 34.38 18.09
CA LEU A 792 7.36 34.72 18.04
C LEU A 792 6.65 34.64 19.40
N ASP A 793 5.57 35.43 19.53
CA ASP A 793 4.64 35.37 20.65
C ASP A 793 3.71 34.15 20.54
N LEU A 794 3.61 33.37 21.62
CA LEU A 794 2.75 32.19 21.68
C LEU A 794 1.27 32.62 21.76
N PRO A 795 0.37 32.12 20.87
CA PRO A 795 -1.02 32.57 20.84
C PRO A 795 -1.74 32.44 22.18
N GLY A 796 -2.59 33.43 22.48
CA GLY A 796 -3.28 33.53 23.77
C GLY A 796 -2.40 34.04 24.93
N THR A 797 -1.12 34.34 24.71
CA THR A 797 -0.18 34.81 25.75
C THR A 797 0.51 36.13 25.35
N LYS A 798 1.41 36.60 26.23
CA LYS A 798 2.42 37.65 25.92
C LYS A 798 3.86 37.10 25.99
N GLN A 799 4.00 35.78 25.98
CA GLN A 799 5.25 35.06 26.21
C GLN A 799 5.80 34.54 24.86
N SER A 800 7.09 34.70 24.62
CA SER A 800 7.71 34.17 23.40
C SER A 800 7.89 32.65 23.45
N GLY A 801 8.12 32.02 22.29
CA GLY A 801 8.54 30.61 22.23
C GLY A 801 9.81 30.35 23.03
N LEU A 802 10.81 31.23 22.90
CA LEU A 802 12.06 31.18 23.69
C LEU A 802 11.79 31.27 25.19
N ALA A 803 10.89 32.14 25.61
CA ALA A 803 10.56 32.37 27.02
C ALA A 803 9.98 31.12 27.68
N ALA A 804 8.99 30.49 27.04
CA ALA A 804 8.39 29.25 27.53
C ALA A 804 9.42 28.11 27.59
N LEU A 805 10.27 28.01 26.56
CA LEU A 805 11.36 27.02 26.51
C LEU A 805 12.41 27.23 27.62
N LEU A 806 12.80 28.48 27.89
CA LEU A 806 13.72 28.83 28.96
C LEU A 806 13.14 28.48 30.33
N ASP A 807 11.86 28.73 30.56
CA ASP A 807 11.19 28.35 31.82
C ASP A 807 11.11 26.83 32.00
N ARG A 808 10.89 26.05 30.92
CA ARG A 808 10.94 24.59 30.99
C ARG A 808 12.38 24.05 31.12
N ALA A 809 13.38 24.76 30.60
CA ALA A 809 14.80 24.41 30.73
C ALA A 809 15.38 24.69 32.13
N ARG A 810 14.81 25.67 32.86
CA ARG A 810 15.15 26.02 34.25
C ARG A 810 14.60 25.02 35.27
N ARG A 811 13.41 24.44 35.02
CA ARG A 811 12.78 23.47 35.92
C ARG A 811 13.50 22.12 35.85
N PRO A 812 14.02 21.58 36.98
CA PRO A 812 14.51 20.22 37.02
C PRO A 812 13.35 19.23 36.85
N GLN A 813 13.70 17.98 36.58
CA GLN A 813 12.83 16.81 36.73
C GLN A 813 13.53 15.79 37.63
N HIS A 814 12.84 14.71 37.96
CA HIS A 814 13.35 13.63 38.78
C HIS A 814 12.98 12.29 38.15
N ARG A 815 13.99 11.48 37.80
CA ARG A 815 13.77 10.10 37.35
C ARG A 815 13.62 9.21 38.57
N ILE A 816 12.48 8.55 38.69
CA ILE A 816 12.11 7.72 39.84
C ILE A 816 11.96 6.29 39.34
N TRP A 817 12.74 5.36 39.91
CA TRP A 817 12.80 3.97 39.49
C TRP A 817 11.90 3.10 40.37
N ALA A 818 10.89 2.49 39.76
CA ALA A 818 10.09 1.43 40.36
C ALA A 818 10.79 0.07 40.14
N ASP A 819 11.92 -0.13 40.81
CA ASP A 819 12.71 -1.36 40.77
C ASP A 819 12.05 -2.49 41.58
N GLY A 820 12.21 -3.74 41.14
CA GLY A 820 11.54 -4.90 41.73
C GLY A 820 9.99 -4.84 41.71
N ALA A 821 9.38 -3.89 41.01
CA ALA A 821 7.93 -3.69 41.02
C ALA A 821 7.18 -4.92 40.48
N PRO A 822 6.06 -5.35 41.09
CA PRO A 822 5.37 -6.58 40.70
C PRO A 822 4.95 -6.58 39.23
N PHE A 823 5.27 -7.65 38.48
CA PHE A 823 4.96 -7.74 37.04
C PHE A 823 3.46 -7.60 36.73
N ALA A 824 2.57 -7.98 37.66
CA ALA A 824 1.13 -7.77 37.53
C ALA A 824 0.72 -6.28 37.50
N LEU A 825 1.57 -5.37 38.00
CA LEU A 825 1.35 -3.92 38.05
C LEU A 825 2.13 -3.14 36.98
N LYS A 826 2.82 -3.84 36.06
CA LYS A 826 3.49 -3.26 34.88
C LYS A 826 2.53 -2.34 34.08
N ASP A 827 1.26 -2.72 34.05
CA ASP A 827 0.20 -2.07 33.27
C ASP A 827 -0.29 -0.80 34.00
N THR A 828 -0.46 -0.87 35.32
CA THR A 828 -0.71 0.28 36.20
C THR A 828 0.42 1.31 36.14
N LEU A 829 1.67 0.85 36.07
CA LEU A 829 2.86 1.71 35.90
C LEU A 829 2.85 2.40 34.52
N LYS A 830 2.65 1.64 33.42
CA LYS A 830 2.49 2.20 32.07
C LYS A 830 1.46 3.32 32.02
N GLN A 831 0.29 3.11 32.63
CA GLN A 831 -0.79 4.10 32.66
C GLN A 831 -0.36 5.43 33.30
N ARG A 832 0.47 5.37 34.34
CA ARG A 832 0.99 6.57 35.01
C ARG A 832 2.17 7.23 34.27
N GLY A 833 2.51 6.75 33.07
CA GLY A 833 3.58 7.28 32.24
C GLY A 833 4.96 6.67 32.50
N TYR A 834 5.05 5.61 33.30
CA TYR A 834 6.31 4.89 33.46
C TYR A 834 6.72 4.21 32.15
N ARG A 835 8.02 4.25 31.88
CA ARG A 835 8.70 3.60 30.76
C ARG A 835 9.52 2.43 31.30
N TRP A 836 9.62 1.36 30.52
CA TRP A 836 10.48 0.23 30.89
C TRP A 836 11.92 0.53 30.48
N ASN A 837 12.88 0.19 31.34
CA ASN A 837 14.28 0.00 30.96
C ASN A 837 14.64 -1.48 31.07
N ASP A 838 15.31 -2.04 30.07
CA ASP A 838 15.68 -3.45 30.04
C ASP A 838 17.03 -3.77 30.70
N GLY A 839 17.77 -2.74 31.10
CA GLY A 839 19.09 -2.81 31.75
C GLY A 839 20.26 -3.06 30.80
N THR A 840 20.04 -3.07 29.48
CA THR A 840 21.14 -3.22 28.49
C THR A 840 22.09 -2.02 28.48
N ASP A 841 21.63 -0.87 28.98
CA ASP A 841 22.38 0.37 29.20
C ASP A 841 23.18 0.39 30.51
N GLY A 842 23.18 -0.71 31.28
CA GLY A 842 23.84 -0.82 32.58
C GLY A 842 23.10 -0.13 33.74
N ARG A 843 21.88 0.34 33.51
CA ARG A 843 21.04 1.01 34.52
C ARG A 843 19.99 0.02 35.08
N PRO A 844 19.18 0.38 36.09
CA PRO A 844 18.20 -0.55 36.66
C PRO A 844 17.25 -1.13 35.61
N LYS A 845 17.04 -2.45 35.68
CA LYS A 845 16.10 -3.20 34.82
C LYS A 845 14.68 -3.07 35.35
N ALA A 846 14.17 -1.85 35.28
CA ALA A 846 13.03 -1.40 36.05
C ALA A 846 12.14 -0.44 35.26
N TRP A 847 10.95 -0.19 35.79
CA TRP A 847 10.10 0.91 35.32
C TRP A 847 10.65 2.24 35.84
N TYR A 848 10.65 3.30 35.03
CA TYR A 848 10.99 4.66 35.47
C TYR A 848 10.02 5.72 34.96
N VAL A 849 9.86 6.82 35.70
CA VAL A 849 9.12 8.01 35.27
C VAL A 849 9.94 9.27 35.54
N ASP A 850 9.86 10.27 34.65
CA ASP A 850 10.56 11.56 34.76
C ASP A 850 9.60 12.66 35.21
N ALA A 851 9.37 12.77 36.52
CA ALA A 851 8.38 13.66 37.13
C ALA A 851 8.93 15.06 37.47
N ASP A 852 8.08 16.08 37.55
CA ASP A 852 8.45 17.44 38.00
C ASP A 852 8.53 17.55 39.55
N THR A 853 7.99 16.57 40.30
CA THR A 853 8.02 16.50 41.78
C THR A 853 8.24 15.06 42.25
N VAL A 854 9.02 14.86 43.31
CA VAL A 854 9.36 13.53 43.83
C VAL A 854 8.26 12.95 44.73
N ASP A 855 7.81 13.70 45.72
CA ASP A 855 7.09 13.14 46.89
C ASP A 855 5.79 12.44 46.52
N ALA A 856 4.97 13.07 45.67
CA ALA A 856 3.68 12.53 45.20
C ALA A 856 3.81 11.21 44.42
N GLU A 857 5.00 10.91 43.89
CA GLU A 857 5.28 9.71 43.13
C GLU A 857 5.90 8.60 43.99
N LEU A 858 6.75 8.97 44.97
CA LEU A 858 7.18 8.04 46.02
C LEU A 858 5.99 7.55 46.85
N ASP A 859 5.06 8.45 47.19
CA ASP A 859 3.82 8.13 47.90
C ASP A 859 2.96 7.13 47.11
N TYR A 860 2.81 7.36 45.81
CA TYR A 860 2.08 6.44 44.93
C TYR A 860 2.75 5.07 44.87
N LEU A 861 4.08 5.01 44.68
CA LEU A 861 4.81 3.75 44.64
C LEU A 861 4.67 2.97 45.95
N ARG A 862 4.86 3.63 47.11
CA ARG A 862 4.73 3.02 48.43
C ARG A 862 3.33 2.47 48.68
N LYS A 863 2.29 3.25 48.37
CA LYS A 863 0.89 2.92 48.71
C LYS A 863 0.24 1.95 47.73
N GLU A 864 0.38 2.20 46.42
CA GLU A 864 -0.35 1.46 45.38
C GLU A 864 0.45 0.27 44.82
N ILE A 865 1.75 0.46 44.58
CA ILE A 865 2.59 -0.52 43.86
C ILE A 865 3.25 -1.55 44.78
N TYR A 866 3.92 -1.08 45.85
CA TYR A 866 4.63 -1.98 46.77
C TYR A 866 3.86 -2.31 48.04
N ARG A 867 2.90 -1.46 48.44
CA ARG A 867 2.12 -1.54 49.69
C ARG A 867 3.01 -1.61 50.93
N ARG A 868 4.07 -0.80 50.92
CA ARG A 868 5.15 -0.73 51.92
C ARG A 868 5.71 0.69 51.98
N ASP A 869 5.63 1.30 53.15
CA ASP A 869 6.17 2.66 53.38
C ASP A 869 7.69 2.65 53.65
N ASP A 870 8.25 1.50 54.05
CA ASP A 870 9.65 1.33 54.47
C ASP A 870 10.64 1.10 53.31
N LEU A 871 10.20 1.25 52.07
CA LEU A 871 11.06 1.11 50.89
C LEU A 871 11.83 2.39 50.59
N ASP A 872 13.15 2.23 50.45
CA ASP A 872 14.02 3.17 49.77
C ASP A 872 13.86 2.98 48.25
N ILE A 873 13.48 4.04 47.55
CA ILE A 873 13.10 4.03 46.14
C ILE A 873 14.10 4.91 45.41
N VAL A 874 14.89 4.31 44.53
CA VAL A 874 15.99 5.01 43.84
C VAL A 874 15.43 6.09 42.92
N TRP A 875 15.86 7.33 43.12
CA TRP A 875 15.58 8.44 42.20
C TRP A 875 16.80 9.34 42.01
N ARG A 876 16.79 10.10 40.91
CA ARG A 876 17.86 11.06 40.55
C ARG A 876 17.28 12.32 39.94
N THR A 877 17.83 13.48 40.30
CA THR A 877 17.50 14.75 39.61
C THR A 877 18.01 14.74 38.18
N ILE A 878 17.27 15.40 37.29
CA ILE A 878 17.56 15.67 35.89
C ILE A 878 17.51 17.19 35.70
N THR A 879 18.65 17.80 35.41
CA THR A 879 18.74 19.21 35.02
C THR A 879 18.82 19.33 33.49
N SER A 880 18.92 20.55 32.96
CA SER A 880 19.24 20.77 31.54
C SER A 880 20.66 20.33 31.16
N LEU A 881 21.61 20.18 32.10
CA LEU A 881 22.90 19.54 31.83
C LEU A 881 22.76 18.05 31.53
N ASP A 882 21.71 17.41 32.03
CA ASP A 882 21.46 15.97 31.88
C ASP A 882 20.45 15.69 30.76
N ARG A 883 19.33 16.44 30.72
CA ARG A 883 18.12 16.11 29.96
C ARG A 883 18.44 15.79 28.49
N PHE A 884 17.88 14.69 28.00
CA PHE A 884 18.10 14.10 26.67
C PHE A 884 19.45 13.37 26.44
N SER A 885 20.42 13.45 27.36
CA SER A 885 21.71 12.74 27.27
C SER A 885 21.58 11.22 27.44
N THR A 886 22.52 10.45 26.89
CA THR A 886 22.75 9.03 27.21
C THR A 886 23.40 8.81 28.59
N ARG A 887 23.54 9.84 29.41
CA ARG A 887 23.97 9.75 30.83
C ARG A 887 22.81 9.59 31.83
N ILE A 888 21.54 9.51 31.38
CA ILE A 888 20.35 9.30 32.23
C ILE A 888 19.63 7.98 32.01
#